data_AF-A0A0K1PLT0-F1
#
_entry.id   AF-A0A0K1PLT0-F1
#
_cell.length_a   1.000
_cell.length_b   1.000
_cell.length_c   1.000
_cell.angle_alpha   90.00
_cell.angle_beta   90.00
_cell.angle_gamma   90.00
#
_symmetry.space_group_name_H-M   'P 1'
#
loop_
_entity.id
_entity.type
_entity.pdbx_description
1 polymer ?
#
loop_
_entity_poly.entity_id
_entity_poly.type
_entity_poly.pdbx_seq_one_letter_code
_entity_poly.pdbx_strand_id
1 'polypeptide(L)'
;MSRWTLGIGLAVALGAGLAVGACGSDSTDGSSPTGSSGDNGSSGGFDVDGGGVADVEFDISPLNPVLTATGSPVSQQFHAFAKGTQQELPASWSLDVGTLGDIQVNGGLFTANGFVGGVAMVTAKIGSRTAQTSVTVNVSLVDANGLSAGDQSALTAGGPLTGDSAFKWLYPYDATVFPRGLRSPLIQFAGTNADQALVRFQSKHFTYDAFFGASNGHVALDENRWRTITQSASGSDTVKVSLTKKSGGVVVGPVEETWTIAPASLQGTVYYNTYDTPQAGGTGAILKVRPGSKDDAAVLQAGCSVCHSVAANGTVIATGIDWGDGDPKNSGMFSVDKSGNATAGHAQPKGAYAFAALTPDAKYMMTHSNNGGGVRGLTNASGQYSTLVDPTTGTPVPGVQGWGATEQAQMPSFSPDGKFIVFNDRKVDNTGKSLTMMSFDQATLTFSAATALWSDPHFAAWPAFLPDSKAIVFHSGSRSDTVIDFGTQKGNNGDIYLVDVATKQRAALPALNGFNGTDTAMGTPYLPYGEAAEGHLNFEPTVLPVASGGYFWVVFTSRRCYGKLLPASTDPWGTGPGTDERSPRKKLWVAAIDINPTPGKDRSHPAFYLPGQELGTGNMRGFWALDPCHANGESCESGDECCGGYCRQADGADGGTGFVCTDKPSGCAQDFEKCTTAADCCGSNGSSVQCINGHCASGGPK
;
A
#
# COMPACT_ATOMS: atom_id res chain seq x y z
N MET A 1 3.91 44.80 38.95
CA MET A 1 4.69 46.04 38.72
C MET A 1 5.73 45.76 37.64
N SER A 2 6.37 46.80 37.09
CA SER A 2 7.01 46.77 35.77
C SER A 2 8.55 46.63 35.81
N ARG A 3 9.13 46.23 34.65
CA ARG A 3 10.57 46.23 34.27
C ARG A 3 11.40 45.09 34.89
N TRP A 4 12.51 44.59 34.30
CA TRP A 4 13.34 45.06 33.17
C TRP A 4 13.75 43.93 32.20
N THR A 5 14.14 44.32 30.99
CA THR A 5 14.74 43.49 29.93
C THR A 5 16.26 43.32 30.12
N LEU A 6 16.83 42.18 29.70
CA LEU A 6 18.15 42.14 29.06
C LEU A 6 18.22 40.94 28.09
N GLY A 7 18.60 41.19 26.84
CA GLY A 7 18.79 40.15 25.83
C GLY A 7 20.26 39.92 25.52
N ILE A 8 20.60 38.71 25.06
CA ILE A 8 21.88 38.41 24.41
C ILE A 8 21.53 37.73 23.09
N GLY A 9 21.81 38.43 21.98
CA GLY A 9 21.84 37.83 20.66
C GLY A 9 23.26 37.41 20.30
N LEU A 10 23.40 36.30 19.58
CA LEU A 10 24.67 35.91 18.97
C LEU A 10 24.46 35.81 17.46
N ALA A 11 25.14 36.66 16.70
CA ALA A 11 25.19 36.60 15.25
C ALA A 11 26.55 36.04 14.82
N VAL A 12 26.55 35.18 13.80
CA VAL A 12 27.77 34.76 13.10
C VAL A 12 27.55 35.06 11.62
N ALA A 13 28.49 35.81 11.03
CA ALA A 13 28.38 36.36 9.69
C ALA A 13 29.18 35.55 8.65
N LEU A 14 28.83 35.72 7.38
CA LEU A 14 29.57 35.17 6.24
C LEU A 14 30.98 35.77 6.12
N GLY A 15 31.90 34.98 5.54
CA GLY A 15 33.17 35.46 5.00
C GLY A 15 33.52 34.70 3.71
N ALA A 16 33.79 35.43 2.63
CA ALA A 16 34.27 34.91 1.35
C ALA A 16 35.70 35.41 1.09
N GLY A 17 36.57 34.61 0.45
CA GLY A 17 37.99 34.96 0.31
C GLY A 17 38.79 34.05 -0.64
N LEU A 18 38.77 34.40 -1.92
CA LEU A 18 39.49 33.93 -3.11
C LEU A 18 40.97 33.43 -3.02
N ALA A 19 41.27 32.50 -3.94
CA ALA A 19 42.42 32.44 -4.87
C ALA A 19 43.83 31.95 -4.44
N VAL A 20 44.19 30.75 -4.94
CA VAL A 20 45.39 30.41 -5.74
C VAL A 20 44.95 29.27 -6.70
N GLY A 21 45.37 29.09 -7.96
CA GLY A 21 46.28 29.82 -8.87
C GLY A 21 46.22 29.19 -10.30
N ALA A 22 47.18 29.46 -11.19
CA ALA A 22 47.34 28.81 -12.51
C ALA A 22 48.82 28.67 -12.93
N CYS A 23 49.07 27.97 -14.04
CA CYS A 23 50.33 27.63 -14.75
C CYS A 23 50.69 26.13 -14.68
N GLY A 24 51.03 25.43 -15.77
CA GLY A 24 51.18 25.87 -17.16
C GLY A 24 51.03 24.74 -18.19
N SER A 25 51.20 25.09 -19.46
CA SER A 25 51.07 24.23 -20.64
C SER A 25 52.35 23.42 -20.93
N ASP A 26 52.25 22.38 -21.76
CA ASP A 26 52.75 22.46 -23.15
C ASP A 26 52.34 21.24 -24.00
N SER A 27 52.22 21.49 -25.30
CA SER A 27 51.82 20.52 -26.32
C SER A 27 53.02 20.13 -27.18
N THR A 28 53.07 18.92 -27.76
CA THR A 28 53.33 18.74 -29.20
C THR A 28 53.18 17.28 -29.68
N ASP A 29 52.61 17.19 -30.87
CA ASP A 29 52.59 16.16 -31.92
C ASP A 29 53.71 15.10 -31.97
N GLY A 30 53.44 13.96 -32.62
CA GLY A 30 54.53 13.07 -33.06
C GLY A 30 54.17 11.68 -33.59
N SER A 31 53.52 11.62 -34.76
CA SER A 31 53.59 10.58 -35.81
C SER A 31 54.31 9.23 -35.55
N SER A 32 53.61 8.12 -35.81
CA SER A 32 54.17 6.77 -35.94
C SER A 32 55.23 6.64 -37.05
N PRO A 33 56.35 5.92 -36.84
CA PRO A 33 57.22 5.45 -37.90
C PRO A 33 57.02 3.97 -38.24
N THR A 34 57.23 3.65 -39.52
CA THR A 34 57.17 2.30 -40.13
C THR A 34 58.54 1.61 -40.19
N GLY A 35 58.57 0.26 -40.15
CA GLY A 35 59.75 -0.57 -40.48
C GLY A 35 59.85 -1.79 -39.55
N SER A 36 59.58 -3.06 -39.92
CA SER A 36 59.86 -3.90 -41.10
C SER A 36 61.08 -4.82 -40.94
N SER A 37 61.04 -5.96 -41.62
CA SER A 37 61.93 -7.15 -41.63
C SER A 37 61.90 -8.06 -40.37
N GLY A 38 61.73 -9.39 -40.48
CA GLY A 38 61.35 -10.19 -41.66
C GLY A 38 61.42 -11.71 -41.43
N ASP A 39 60.65 -12.47 -42.23
CA ASP A 39 60.85 -13.85 -42.73
C ASP A 39 61.09 -15.02 -41.73
N ASN A 40 60.68 -16.29 -41.97
CA ASN A 40 59.96 -16.93 -43.09
C ASN A 40 59.33 -18.25 -42.56
N GLY A 41 58.18 -18.72 -43.09
CA GLY A 41 57.55 -19.96 -42.60
C GLY A 41 56.21 -20.35 -43.25
N SER A 42 56.28 -20.90 -44.47
CA SER A 42 55.13 -21.09 -45.38
C SER A 42 54.05 -22.09 -44.93
N SER A 43 52.78 -21.69 -45.20
CA SER A 43 51.65 -22.50 -45.69
C SER A 43 51.13 -23.70 -44.89
N GLY A 44 49.95 -23.49 -44.30
CA GLY A 44 49.00 -24.54 -43.89
C GLY A 44 47.62 -23.92 -43.66
N GLY A 45 46.94 -23.54 -44.74
CA GLY A 45 45.69 -22.79 -44.65
C GLY A 45 44.55 -23.59 -44.02
N PHE A 46 43.93 -23.02 -43.00
CA PHE A 46 42.54 -23.29 -42.65
C PHE A 46 41.77 -21.99 -42.85
N ASP A 47 40.72 -22.06 -43.66
CA ASP A 47 39.88 -20.91 -43.95
C ASP A 47 39.15 -20.46 -42.69
N VAL A 48 39.05 -19.14 -42.49
CA VAL A 48 38.32 -18.57 -41.35
C VAL A 48 36.86 -18.43 -41.77
N ASP A 49 36.22 -19.56 -41.98
CA ASP A 49 34.77 -19.61 -42.18
C ASP A 49 34.08 -19.04 -40.94
N GLY A 50 33.12 -18.14 -41.16
CA GLY A 50 32.35 -17.46 -40.13
C GLY A 50 31.39 -18.41 -39.41
N GLY A 51 31.94 -19.31 -38.61
CA GLY A 51 31.19 -20.24 -37.76
C GLY A 51 30.39 -19.47 -36.72
N GLY A 52 29.12 -19.19 -37.04
CA GLY A 52 28.13 -18.85 -36.04
C GLY A 52 28.17 -19.90 -34.94
N VAL A 53 28.21 -19.47 -33.68
CA VAL A 53 28.34 -20.35 -32.52
C VAL A 53 27.33 -21.48 -32.66
N ALA A 54 27.82 -22.72 -32.81
CA ALA A 54 26.93 -23.84 -33.01
C ALA A 54 25.94 -23.93 -31.84
N ASP A 55 24.67 -24.19 -32.16
CA ASP A 55 23.62 -24.44 -31.18
C ASP A 55 23.90 -25.78 -30.47
N VAL A 56 24.88 -25.78 -29.56
CA VAL A 56 25.24 -26.95 -28.76
C VAL A 56 24.12 -27.19 -27.75
N GLU A 57 23.51 -28.37 -27.77
CA GLU A 57 22.62 -28.78 -26.68
C GLU A 57 23.45 -29.09 -25.43
N PHE A 58 22.97 -28.64 -24.28
CA PHE A 58 23.68 -28.75 -23.01
C PHE A 58 22.71 -28.99 -21.85
N ASP A 59 23.22 -29.61 -20.79
CA ASP A 59 22.49 -29.88 -19.55
C ASP A 59 23.12 -29.08 -18.39
N ILE A 60 22.32 -28.66 -17.41
CA ILE A 60 22.80 -28.02 -16.18
C ILE A 60 23.02 -29.09 -15.09
N SER A 61 24.07 -28.93 -14.30
CA SER A 61 24.31 -29.72 -13.10
C SER A 61 24.76 -28.83 -11.92
N PRO A 62 24.30 -29.09 -10.67
CA PRO A 62 23.29 -30.09 -10.31
C PRO A 62 21.87 -29.66 -10.71
N LEU A 63 20.96 -30.63 -10.84
CA LEU A 63 19.53 -30.38 -11.03
C LEU A 63 18.81 -30.29 -9.68
N ASN A 64 17.97 -29.27 -9.53
CA ASN A 64 17.12 -29.01 -8.38
C ASN A 64 17.80 -29.13 -6.98
N PRO A 65 19.00 -28.56 -6.77
CA PRO A 65 19.65 -28.56 -5.45
C PRO A 65 18.79 -27.90 -4.37
N VAL A 66 18.90 -28.43 -3.15
CA VAL A 66 18.25 -27.90 -1.94
C VAL A 66 19.34 -27.49 -0.96
N LEU A 67 19.38 -26.19 -0.63
CA LEU A 67 20.26 -25.61 0.36
C LEU A 67 19.50 -25.36 1.66
N THR A 68 20.21 -25.39 2.78
CA THR A 68 19.67 -25.02 4.11
C THR A 68 20.57 -23.97 4.72
N ALA A 69 20.00 -22.84 5.15
CA ALA A 69 20.72 -21.75 5.78
C ALA A 69 20.13 -21.37 7.15
N THR A 70 20.98 -20.83 8.01
CA THR A 70 20.65 -20.43 9.38
C THR A 70 21.18 -19.02 9.69
N GLY A 71 20.85 -18.05 8.84
CA GLY A 71 21.30 -16.65 8.99
C GLY A 71 22.71 -16.38 8.47
N SER A 72 23.26 -17.26 7.65
CA SER A 72 24.57 -17.13 7.00
C SER A 72 24.47 -17.54 5.53
N PRO A 73 25.20 -16.89 4.60
CA PRO A 73 25.18 -17.25 3.19
C PRO A 73 25.57 -18.71 2.93
N VAL A 74 24.95 -19.32 1.92
CA VAL A 74 25.25 -20.68 1.44
C VAL A 74 25.29 -20.67 -0.07
N SER A 75 26.26 -21.37 -0.67
CA SER A 75 26.52 -21.31 -2.10
C SER A 75 26.36 -22.67 -2.79
N GLN A 76 25.96 -22.62 -4.06
CA GLN A 76 25.90 -23.75 -4.97
C GLN A 76 26.59 -23.38 -6.28
N GLN A 77 27.60 -24.16 -6.66
CA GLN A 77 28.20 -24.06 -7.98
C GLN A 77 27.31 -24.77 -9.01
N PHE A 78 26.94 -24.08 -10.08
CA PHE A 78 26.32 -24.68 -11.26
C PHE A 78 27.31 -24.76 -12.42
N HIS A 79 27.16 -25.80 -13.24
CA HIS A 79 27.96 -26.07 -14.42
C HIS A 79 27.04 -26.39 -15.59
N ALA A 80 27.45 -26.02 -16.81
CA ALA A 80 26.78 -26.40 -18.05
C ALA A 80 27.66 -27.40 -18.80
N PHE A 81 27.12 -28.58 -19.12
CA PHE A 81 27.85 -29.64 -19.82
C PHE A 81 27.26 -29.91 -21.20
N ALA A 82 28.09 -30.09 -22.22
CA ALA A 82 27.63 -30.51 -23.54
C ALA A 82 26.88 -31.85 -23.41
N LYS A 83 25.66 -31.90 -23.95
CA LYS A 83 24.65 -32.93 -23.64
C LYS A 83 25.17 -34.35 -23.86
N GLY A 84 25.03 -35.18 -22.83
CA GLY A 84 25.54 -36.56 -22.82
C GLY A 84 27.07 -36.70 -22.68
N THR A 85 27.79 -35.63 -22.35
CA THR A 85 29.26 -35.64 -22.13
C THR A 85 29.63 -35.03 -20.77
N GLN A 86 30.91 -35.08 -20.40
CA GLN A 86 31.48 -34.32 -19.28
C GLN A 86 32.26 -33.08 -19.73
N GLN A 87 32.11 -32.64 -20.98
CA GLN A 87 32.74 -31.41 -21.46
C GLN A 87 31.96 -30.22 -20.92
N GLU A 88 32.56 -29.49 -19.98
CA GLU A 88 32.02 -28.21 -19.50
C GLU A 88 32.04 -27.16 -20.61
N LEU A 89 31.00 -26.34 -20.68
CA LEU A 89 30.82 -25.27 -21.64
C LEU A 89 30.69 -23.92 -20.90
N PRO A 90 31.32 -22.85 -21.40
CA PRO A 90 31.11 -21.51 -20.86
C PRO A 90 29.66 -21.08 -21.14
N ALA A 91 28.93 -20.76 -20.07
CA ALA A 91 27.56 -20.29 -20.12
C ALA A 91 27.41 -18.95 -19.41
N SER A 92 26.47 -18.13 -19.88
CA SER A 92 25.99 -16.95 -19.16
C SER A 92 24.83 -17.36 -18.25
N TRP A 93 24.89 -17.00 -16.98
CA TRP A 93 23.95 -17.41 -15.94
C TRP A 93 23.07 -16.26 -15.47
N SER A 94 21.80 -16.54 -15.18
CA SER A 94 20.87 -15.61 -14.56
C SER A 94 19.92 -16.32 -13.57
N LEU A 95 19.29 -15.51 -12.71
CA LEU A 95 18.33 -15.91 -11.69
C LEU A 95 17.05 -15.10 -11.88
N ASP A 96 15.89 -15.68 -11.60
CA ASP A 96 14.58 -14.99 -11.65
C ASP A 96 14.20 -14.27 -10.35
N VAL A 97 14.70 -14.70 -9.19
CA VAL A 97 14.37 -14.17 -7.86
C VAL A 97 15.63 -13.68 -7.12
N GLY A 98 16.03 -12.43 -7.35
CA GLY A 98 17.19 -11.80 -6.69
C GLY A 98 17.06 -11.65 -5.17
N THR A 99 15.85 -11.70 -4.59
CA THR A 99 15.68 -11.67 -3.12
C THR A 99 16.17 -12.93 -2.42
N LEU A 100 16.43 -14.02 -3.15
CA LEU A 100 16.97 -15.26 -2.59
C LEU A 100 18.51 -15.22 -2.47
N GLY A 101 19.16 -14.48 -3.36
CA GLY A 101 20.61 -14.39 -3.50
C GLY A 101 21.03 -14.06 -4.94
N ASP A 102 22.33 -14.12 -5.19
CA ASP A 102 22.95 -13.73 -6.47
C ASP A 102 23.59 -14.93 -7.19
N ILE A 103 23.73 -14.85 -8.51
CA ILE A 103 24.50 -15.82 -9.31
C ILE A 103 25.56 -15.12 -10.16
N GLN A 104 26.79 -15.65 -10.15
CA GLN A 104 27.89 -15.11 -10.95
C GLN A 104 27.63 -15.35 -12.45
N VAL A 105 27.35 -14.27 -13.19
CA VAL A 105 26.95 -14.31 -14.62
C VAL A 105 27.89 -15.14 -15.50
N ASN A 106 29.21 -15.06 -15.28
CA ASN A 106 30.21 -15.82 -16.06
C ASN A 106 30.79 -17.02 -15.28
N GLY A 107 30.29 -17.29 -14.07
CA GLY A 107 30.89 -18.22 -13.12
C GLY A 107 29.97 -19.32 -12.61
N GLY A 108 28.64 -19.19 -12.74
CA GLY A 108 27.67 -20.21 -12.31
C GLY A 108 27.55 -20.40 -10.78
N LEU A 109 28.35 -19.71 -9.97
CA LEU A 109 28.26 -19.76 -8.52
C LEU A 109 27.04 -18.96 -8.04
N PHE A 110 25.99 -19.66 -7.62
CA PHE A 110 24.87 -19.11 -6.86
C PHE A 110 25.27 -18.97 -5.39
N THR A 111 24.91 -17.86 -4.75
CA THR A 111 25.07 -17.64 -3.30
C THR A 111 23.78 -17.08 -2.73
N ALA A 112 23.08 -17.90 -1.95
CA ALA A 112 21.91 -17.48 -1.21
C ALA A 112 22.32 -16.54 -0.06
N ASN A 113 21.51 -15.52 0.23
CA ASN A 113 21.84 -14.54 1.29
C ASN A 113 21.78 -15.11 2.72
N GLY A 114 21.15 -16.27 2.90
CA GLY A 114 21.08 -16.98 4.18
C GLY A 114 19.90 -16.61 5.09
N PHE A 115 19.07 -15.65 4.67
CA PHE A 115 17.92 -15.14 5.43
C PHE A 115 16.59 -15.42 4.73
N VAL A 116 16.51 -15.28 3.41
CA VAL A 116 15.27 -15.51 2.65
C VAL A 116 15.17 -16.98 2.23
N GLY A 117 14.04 -17.61 2.54
CA GLY A 117 13.69 -18.95 2.05
C GLY A 117 12.84 -18.90 0.78
N GLY A 118 12.93 -19.90 -0.09
CA GLY A 118 12.14 -19.96 -1.31
C GLY A 118 12.72 -20.86 -2.40
N VAL A 119 12.21 -20.69 -3.62
CA VAL A 119 12.66 -21.38 -4.83
C VAL A 119 12.91 -20.33 -5.92
N ALA A 120 14.01 -20.49 -6.66
CA ALA A 120 14.35 -19.66 -7.83
C ALA A 120 14.71 -20.55 -9.02
N MET A 121 14.49 -20.07 -10.25
CA MET A 121 14.98 -20.68 -11.48
C MET A 121 16.35 -20.10 -11.85
N VAL A 122 17.35 -20.97 -11.89
CA VAL A 122 18.65 -20.70 -12.47
C VAL A 122 18.57 -21.00 -13.96
N THR A 123 18.86 -19.99 -14.79
CA THR A 123 18.93 -20.13 -16.26
C THR A 123 20.39 -20.04 -16.71
N ALA A 124 20.81 -20.99 -17.54
CA ALA A 124 22.07 -20.91 -18.27
C ALA A 124 21.77 -20.65 -19.75
N LYS A 125 22.63 -19.86 -20.41
CA LYS A 125 22.53 -19.52 -21.84
C LYS A 125 23.86 -19.76 -22.56
N ILE A 126 23.79 -20.48 -23.68
CA ILE A 126 24.91 -20.71 -24.61
C ILE A 126 24.40 -20.43 -26.02
N GLY A 127 24.97 -19.40 -26.68
CA GLY A 127 24.48 -18.95 -27.99
C GLY A 127 23.01 -18.54 -27.95
N SER A 128 22.18 -19.18 -28.77
CA SER A 128 20.72 -18.96 -28.78
C SER A 128 19.97 -19.83 -27.75
N ARG A 129 20.61 -20.89 -27.23
CA ARG A 129 19.98 -21.92 -26.39
C ARG A 129 20.00 -21.54 -24.93
N THR A 130 18.94 -21.90 -24.22
CA THR A 130 18.83 -21.84 -22.77
C THR A 130 18.50 -23.20 -22.18
N ALA A 131 18.98 -23.43 -20.97
CA ALA A 131 18.54 -24.52 -20.09
C ALA A 131 18.19 -23.93 -18.71
N GLN A 132 17.37 -24.63 -17.93
CA GLN A 132 16.92 -24.17 -16.62
C GLN A 132 16.92 -25.29 -15.59
N THR A 133 17.20 -24.92 -14.33
CA THR A 133 17.02 -25.76 -13.14
C THR A 133 16.46 -24.91 -12.02
N SER A 134 15.71 -25.51 -11.09
CA SER A 134 15.40 -24.82 -9.83
C SER A 134 16.60 -24.85 -8.88
N VAL A 135 16.62 -23.93 -7.92
CA VAL A 135 17.34 -24.03 -6.65
C VAL A 135 16.35 -23.74 -5.53
N THR A 136 16.33 -24.60 -4.50
CA THR A 136 15.52 -24.39 -3.28
C THR A 136 16.43 -23.96 -2.15
N VAL A 137 16.03 -22.95 -1.38
CA VAL A 137 16.72 -22.53 -0.15
C VAL A 137 15.71 -22.61 0.99
N ASN A 138 15.96 -23.49 1.95
CA ASN A 138 15.23 -23.54 3.21
C ASN A 138 15.98 -22.72 4.26
N VAL A 139 15.27 -21.90 5.04
CA VAL A 139 15.88 -21.09 6.09
C VAL A 139 15.27 -21.38 7.45
N SER A 140 16.11 -21.50 8.48
CA SER A 140 15.69 -21.52 9.89
C SER A 140 16.45 -20.49 10.71
N LEU A 141 15.73 -19.51 11.27
CA LEU A 141 16.29 -18.45 12.12
C LEU A 141 15.81 -18.59 13.57
N VAL A 142 16.62 -18.15 14.53
CA VAL A 142 16.25 -18.09 15.95
C VAL A 142 16.85 -16.82 16.58
N ASP A 143 16.00 -15.94 17.07
CA ASP A 143 16.42 -14.76 17.85
C ASP A 143 16.10 -15.02 19.33
N ALA A 144 17.09 -15.51 20.06
CA ALA A 144 16.97 -15.97 21.44
C ALA A 144 16.75 -14.84 22.48
N ASN A 145 17.10 -13.60 22.14
CA ASN A 145 16.91 -12.39 22.94
C ASN A 145 17.25 -12.52 24.45
N GLY A 146 18.32 -13.27 24.75
CA GLY A 146 18.85 -13.47 26.09
C GLY A 146 18.12 -14.51 26.96
N LEU A 147 17.09 -15.20 26.45
CA LEU A 147 16.42 -16.28 27.20
C LEU A 147 17.32 -17.51 27.37
N SER A 148 17.17 -18.20 28.50
CA SER A 148 17.91 -19.44 28.74
C SER A 148 17.46 -20.56 27.78
N ALA A 149 18.36 -21.49 27.44
CA ALA A 149 18.01 -22.64 26.60
C ALA A 149 16.88 -23.50 27.19
N GLY A 150 16.75 -23.54 28.52
CA GLY A 150 15.65 -24.21 29.21
C GLY A 150 14.31 -23.50 29.01
N ASP A 151 14.28 -22.17 29.08
CA ASP A 151 13.08 -21.38 28.81
C ASP A 151 12.68 -21.45 27.33
N GLN A 152 13.65 -21.36 26.42
CA GLN A 152 13.41 -21.53 24.98
C GLN A 152 12.78 -22.90 24.68
N SER A 153 13.32 -23.96 25.30
CA SER A 153 12.79 -25.33 25.17
C SER A 153 11.37 -25.45 25.74
N ALA A 154 11.10 -24.86 26.91
CA ALA A 154 9.79 -24.88 27.54
C ALA A 154 8.72 -24.13 26.73
N LEU A 155 9.04 -22.94 26.20
CA LEU A 155 8.16 -22.18 25.31
C LEU A 155 7.93 -22.89 23.98
N THR A 156 8.95 -23.56 23.43
CA THR A 156 8.85 -24.36 22.20
C THR A 156 7.97 -25.59 22.37
N ALA A 157 8.01 -26.23 23.55
CA ALA A 157 7.17 -27.38 23.86
C ALA A 157 5.69 -27.02 24.07
N GLY A 158 5.39 -25.76 24.42
CA GLY A 158 4.03 -25.30 24.69
C GLY A 158 3.49 -25.73 26.06
N GLY A 159 2.22 -25.44 26.30
CA GLY A 159 1.51 -25.77 27.53
C GLY A 159 -0.01 -25.56 27.40
N PRO A 160 -0.83 -26.25 28.20
CA PRO A 160 -2.27 -26.28 28.00
C PRO A 160 -2.92 -24.90 28.20
N LEU A 161 -3.83 -24.53 27.31
CA LEU A 161 -4.57 -23.25 27.38
C LEU A 161 -5.33 -23.07 28.72
N THR A 162 -5.67 -24.16 29.42
CA THR A 162 -6.26 -24.12 30.77
C THR A 162 -5.36 -23.50 31.84
N GLY A 163 -4.06 -23.28 31.56
CA GLY A 163 -3.15 -22.55 32.44
C GLY A 163 -3.44 -21.04 32.51
N ASP A 164 -4.13 -20.48 31.51
CA ASP A 164 -4.68 -19.12 31.53
C ASP A 164 -5.90 -19.05 30.60
N SER A 165 -7.10 -19.20 31.17
CA SER A 165 -8.36 -19.19 30.39
C SER A 165 -8.71 -17.86 29.73
N ALA A 166 -7.98 -16.79 30.04
CA ALA A 166 -8.09 -15.49 29.36
C ALA A 166 -7.02 -15.29 28.28
N PHE A 167 -6.08 -16.21 28.11
CA PHE A 167 -5.10 -16.16 27.02
C PHE A 167 -5.76 -16.48 25.67
N LYS A 168 -5.73 -15.48 24.80
CA LYS A 168 -6.11 -15.58 23.39
C LYS A 168 -5.32 -14.56 22.58
N TRP A 169 -5.21 -14.82 21.29
CA TRP A 169 -4.74 -13.82 20.33
C TRP A 169 -5.73 -12.65 20.25
N LEU A 170 -5.24 -11.45 19.93
CA LEU A 170 -6.05 -10.24 19.77
C LEU A 170 -5.80 -9.49 18.45
N TYR A 171 -4.55 -9.42 17.98
CA TYR A 171 -4.20 -8.74 16.74
C TYR A 171 -2.77 -9.12 16.30
N PRO A 172 -2.44 -9.25 15.00
CA PRO A 172 -3.32 -9.26 13.81
C PRO A 172 -4.43 -10.31 13.84
N TYR A 173 -5.38 -10.26 12.91
CA TYR A 173 -6.43 -11.25 12.81
C TYR A 173 -6.00 -12.44 11.92
N ASP A 174 -6.66 -13.60 12.07
CA ASP A 174 -6.52 -14.73 11.14
C ASP A 174 -6.79 -14.29 9.70
N ALA A 175 -6.30 -15.05 8.72
CA ALA A 175 -6.44 -14.84 7.28
C ALA A 175 -6.08 -13.43 6.74
N THR A 176 -5.47 -12.55 7.55
CA THR A 176 -5.07 -11.20 7.12
C THR A 176 -4.10 -11.27 5.94
N VAL A 177 -4.39 -10.52 4.88
CA VAL A 177 -3.45 -10.31 3.76
C VAL A 177 -2.56 -9.11 4.07
N PHE A 178 -1.27 -9.36 4.21
CA PHE A 178 -0.26 -8.32 4.40
C PHE A 178 0.51 -8.04 3.10
N PRO A 179 0.67 -6.77 2.69
CA PRO A 179 1.59 -6.40 1.62
C PRO A 179 3.04 -6.45 2.12
N ARG A 180 3.98 -6.63 1.18
CA ARG A 180 5.42 -6.46 1.47
C ARG A 180 5.72 -5.00 1.77
N GLY A 181 6.87 -4.76 2.42
CA GLY A 181 7.33 -3.40 2.75
C GLY A 181 6.58 -2.69 3.87
N LEU A 182 5.38 -3.14 4.27
CA LEU A 182 4.68 -2.64 5.46
C LEU A 182 5.55 -2.84 6.71
N ARG A 183 5.48 -1.91 7.68
CA ARG A 183 6.07 -2.10 9.02
C ARG A 183 5.55 -3.38 9.69
N SER A 184 6.34 -3.91 10.62
CA SER A 184 5.92 -5.03 11.45
C SER A 184 4.59 -4.74 12.14
N PRO A 185 3.58 -5.63 12.06
CA PRO A 185 2.46 -5.55 12.98
C PRO A 185 2.94 -5.78 14.41
N LEU A 186 2.28 -5.12 15.38
CA LEU A 186 2.43 -5.45 16.78
C LEU A 186 1.57 -6.68 17.10
N ILE A 187 2.18 -7.75 17.61
CA ILE A 187 1.43 -8.95 18.03
C ILE A 187 0.87 -8.68 19.42
N GLN A 188 -0.45 -8.77 19.57
CA GLN A 188 -1.18 -8.43 20.79
C GLN A 188 -2.00 -9.62 21.30
N PHE A 189 -2.03 -9.81 22.62
CA PHE A 189 -2.65 -10.97 23.24
C PHE A 189 -3.23 -10.67 24.64
N ALA A 190 -4.18 -11.50 25.05
CA ALA A 190 -4.92 -11.37 26.30
C ALA A 190 -4.38 -12.26 27.44
N GLY A 191 -5.11 -12.24 28.56
CA GLY A 191 -4.76 -12.95 29.79
C GLY A 191 -3.65 -12.28 30.58
N THR A 192 -3.02 -13.04 31.46
CA THR A 192 -1.92 -12.61 32.34
C THR A 192 -0.73 -12.13 31.50
N ASN A 193 -0.07 -11.05 31.93
CA ASN A 193 1.14 -10.56 31.27
C ASN A 193 2.21 -11.66 31.23
N ALA A 194 3.00 -11.68 30.15
CA ALA A 194 4.02 -12.70 29.96
C ALA A 194 5.33 -12.25 30.60
N ASP A 195 5.98 -13.14 31.36
CA ASP A 195 7.36 -12.98 31.80
C ASP A 195 8.33 -13.28 30.63
N GLN A 196 7.92 -14.20 29.75
CA GLN A 196 8.63 -14.61 28.55
C GLN A 196 7.60 -15.04 27.48
N ALA A 197 7.91 -14.88 26.19
CA ALA A 197 7.09 -15.38 25.09
C ALA A 197 7.93 -15.93 23.94
N LEU A 198 7.32 -16.77 23.12
CA LEU A 198 7.81 -17.22 21.81
C LEU A 198 6.74 -16.88 20.78
N VAL A 199 7.13 -16.15 19.73
CA VAL A 199 6.38 -16.11 18.47
C VAL A 199 7.15 -16.91 17.44
N ARG A 200 6.53 -17.94 16.87
CA ARG A 200 7.07 -18.72 15.76
C ARG A 200 6.36 -18.35 14.47
N PHE A 201 7.13 -18.12 13.41
CA PHE A 201 6.66 -17.96 12.03
C PHE A 201 7.06 -19.18 11.22
N GLN A 202 6.16 -19.68 10.38
CA GLN A 202 6.41 -20.81 9.51
C GLN A 202 5.73 -20.61 8.16
N SER A 203 6.49 -20.70 7.08
CA SER A 203 6.02 -20.86 5.71
C SER A 203 6.70 -22.10 5.10
N LYS A 204 6.39 -22.45 3.84
CA LYS A 204 6.89 -23.67 3.18
C LYS A 204 8.42 -23.83 3.20
N HIS A 205 9.18 -22.72 3.12
CA HIS A 205 10.64 -22.72 3.02
C HIS A 205 11.33 -21.92 4.13
N PHE A 206 10.59 -21.49 5.16
CA PHE A 206 11.10 -20.59 6.19
C PHE A 206 10.50 -20.90 7.56
N THR A 207 11.36 -20.98 8.58
CA THR A 207 10.97 -20.99 9.99
C THR A 207 11.74 -19.93 10.77
N TYR A 208 11.07 -19.22 11.67
CA TYR A 208 11.71 -18.24 12.54
C TYR A 208 11.09 -18.24 13.94
N ASP A 209 11.93 -18.44 14.95
CA ASP A 209 11.57 -18.35 16.36
C ASP A 209 12.05 -17.04 16.97
N ALA A 210 11.10 -16.16 17.30
CA ALA A 210 11.34 -14.92 18.02
C ALA A 210 11.01 -15.10 19.50
N PHE A 211 12.03 -15.15 20.36
CA PHE A 211 11.86 -15.18 21.80
C PHE A 211 11.79 -13.77 22.38
N PHE A 212 11.00 -13.57 23.43
CA PHE A 212 10.81 -12.28 24.09
C PHE A 212 10.88 -12.42 25.60
N GLY A 213 11.40 -11.39 26.27
CA GLY A 213 11.30 -11.24 27.72
C GLY A 213 9.92 -10.74 28.16
N ALA A 214 9.90 -10.04 29.30
CA ALA A 214 8.66 -9.59 29.92
C ALA A 214 7.87 -8.62 29.02
N SER A 215 6.57 -8.84 28.88
CA SER A 215 5.71 -8.04 28.01
C SER A 215 4.30 -7.87 28.56
N ASN A 216 3.75 -6.66 28.36
CA ASN A 216 2.44 -6.27 28.87
C ASN A 216 1.28 -6.66 27.92
N GLY A 217 1.33 -7.87 27.36
CA GLY A 217 0.31 -8.39 26.43
C GLY A 217 0.48 -7.95 24.97
N HIS A 218 1.69 -7.54 24.59
CA HIS A 218 2.07 -7.33 23.20
C HIS A 218 3.58 -7.48 22.99
N VAL A 219 4.01 -7.88 21.79
CA VAL A 219 5.42 -7.95 21.37
C VAL A 219 5.57 -7.36 19.96
N ALA A 220 6.69 -6.67 19.72
CA ALA A 220 7.05 -6.11 18.42
C ALA A 220 8.19 -6.94 17.81
N LEU A 221 8.12 -7.26 16.51
CA LEU A 221 9.20 -7.92 15.79
C LEU A 221 10.25 -6.88 15.37
N ASP A 222 11.48 -7.35 15.11
CA ASP A 222 12.45 -6.55 14.36
C ASP A 222 11.98 -6.37 12.90
N GLU A 223 12.13 -5.15 12.37
CA GLU A 223 11.68 -4.78 11.03
C GLU A 223 12.45 -5.50 9.91
N ASN A 224 13.71 -5.90 10.14
CA ASN A 224 14.47 -6.68 9.17
C ASN A 224 14.02 -8.14 9.17
N ARG A 225 13.69 -8.71 10.35
CA ARG A 225 13.05 -10.02 10.48
C ARG A 225 11.67 -10.04 9.84
N TRP A 226 10.86 -8.99 10.02
CA TRP A 226 9.56 -8.86 9.34
C TRP A 226 9.71 -8.82 7.81
N ARG A 227 10.69 -8.07 7.30
CA ARG A 227 11.08 -8.11 5.87
C ARG A 227 11.48 -9.52 5.44
N THR A 228 12.25 -10.25 6.24
CA THR A 228 12.66 -11.62 5.93
C THR A 228 11.46 -12.59 5.86
N ILE A 229 10.52 -12.50 6.81
CA ILE A 229 9.27 -13.29 6.82
C ILE A 229 8.48 -13.02 5.53
N THR A 230 8.24 -11.74 5.22
CA THR A 230 7.41 -11.32 4.07
C THR A 230 8.06 -11.56 2.71
N GLN A 231 9.39 -11.61 2.64
CA GLN A 231 10.12 -12.01 1.43
C GLN A 231 10.14 -13.53 1.23
N SER A 232 10.14 -14.32 2.31
CA SER A 232 10.20 -15.78 2.23
C SER A 232 8.84 -16.43 1.94
N ALA A 233 7.75 -15.75 2.30
CA ALA A 233 6.41 -16.10 1.81
C ALA A 233 6.27 -15.74 0.32
N SER A 234 5.77 -16.67 -0.49
CA SER A 234 5.66 -16.51 -1.95
C SER A 234 4.37 -17.10 -2.52
N GLY A 235 3.72 -16.36 -3.43
CA GLY A 235 2.54 -16.82 -4.16
C GLY A 235 1.37 -17.19 -3.24
N SER A 236 1.05 -18.48 -3.20
CA SER A 236 -0.01 -19.06 -2.35
C SER A 236 0.49 -19.63 -1.01
N ASP A 237 1.77 -19.44 -0.66
CA ASP A 237 2.33 -19.87 0.63
C ASP A 237 1.81 -19.01 1.78
N THR A 238 1.17 -19.64 2.75
CA THR A 238 0.58 -18.99 3.93
C THR A 238 1.58 -19.02 5.08
N VAL A 239 1.81 -17.87 5.72
CA VAL A 239 2.61 -17.76 6.94
C VAL A 239 1.75 -18.17 8.13
N LYS A 240 1.99 -19.35 8.68
CA LYS A 240 1.47 -19.72 9.99
C LYS A 240 2.24 -18.98 11.08
N VAL A 241 1.53 -18.39 12.02
CA VAL A 241 2.12 -17.70 13.17
C VAL A 241 1.56 -18.30 14.45
N SER A 242 2.42 -18.59 15.43
CA SER A 242 1.99 -19.15 16.71
C SER A 242 2.66 -18.43 17.89
N LEU A 243 1.88 -18.17 18.94
CA LEU A 243 2.32 -17.49 20.15
C LEU A 243 2.14 -18.41 21.37
N THR A 244 3.26 -18.70 22.05
CA THR A 244 3.29 -19.31 23.39
C THR A 244 3.81 -18.28 24.39
N LYS A 245 3.23 -18.23 25.58
CA LYS A 245 3.74 -17.39 26.68
C LYS A 245 4.07 -18.21 27.92
N LYS A 246 4.91 -17.64 28.79
CA LYS A 246 5.17 -18.11 30.15
C LYS A 246 4.91 -16.99 31.14
N SER A 247 4.20 -17.29 32.24
CA SER A 247 3.86 -16.35 33.29
C SER A 247 3.81 -17.07 34.65
N GLY A 248 4.48 -16.54 35.67
CA GLY A 248 4.58 -17.18 36.99
C GLY A 248 5.20 -18.58 36.96
N GLY A 249 6.01 -18.87 35.95
CA GLY A 249 6.58 -20.21 35.68
C GLY A 249 5.69 -21.16 34.86
N VAL A 250 4.41 -20.83 34.63
CA VAL A 250 3.46 -21.65 33.85
C VAL A 250 3.55 -21.29 32.37
N VAL A 251 3.70 -22.29 31.49
CA VAL A 251 3.67 -22.12 30.02
C VAL A 251 2.25 -22.35 29.50
N VAL A 252 1.79 -21.51 28.57
CA VAL A 252 0.45 -21.54 27.98
C VAL A 252 0.55 -21.22 26.49
N GLY A 253 0.01 -22.09 25.63
CA GLY A 253 0.01 -21.96 24.17
C GLY A 253 0.59 -23.17 23.44
N PRO A 254 0.66 -23.13 22.10
CA PRO A 254 0.40 -21.97 21.27
C PRO A 254 -1.09 -21.61 21.12
N VAL A 255 -1.34 -20.32 20.89
CA VAL A 255 -2.48 -19.85 20.06
C VAL A 255 -1.94 -19.51 18.67
N GLU A 256 -2.74 -19.68 17.63
CA GLU A 256 -2.26 -19.69 16.24
C GLU A 256 -3.13 -18.82 15.32
N GLU A 257 -2.49 -18.23 14.30
CA GLU A 257 -3.09 -17.44 13.23
C GLU A 257 -2.42 -17.81 11.89
N THR A 258 -3.04 -17.46 10.76
CA THR A 258 -2.49 -17.69 9.41
C THR A 258 -2.60 -16.44 8.56
N TRP A 259 -1.52 -16.02 7.90
CA TRP A 259 -1.47 -14.78 7.09
C TRP A 259 -0.99 -15.05 5.66
N THR A 260 -1.58 -14.34 4.70
CA THR A 260 -1.13 -14.35 3.31
C THR A 260 -0.25 -13.13 3.07
N ILE A 261 0.87 -13.29 2.36
CA ILE A 261 1.72 -12.16 1.99
C ILE A 261 1.52 -11.84 0.50
N ALA A 262 0.93 -10.68 0.21
CA ALA A 262 0.80 -10.20 -1.17
C ALA A 262 2.20 -9.90 -1.73
N PRO A 263 2.55 -10.37 -2.95
CA PRO A 263 3.90 -10.30 -3.50
C PRO A 263 4.35 -8.88 -3.96
N ALA A 264 3.71 -7.81 -3.48
CA ALA A 264 4.03 -6.43 -3.81
C ALA A 264 3.95 -5.51 -2.59
N SER A 265 4.54 -4.32 -2.71
CA SER A 265 4.39 -3.22 -1.75
C SER A 265 3.14 -2.40 -2.04
N LEU A 266 2.70 -1.63 -1.05
CA LEU A 266 1.67 -0.61 -1.22
C LEU A 266 2.29 0.69 -1.71
N GLN A 267 1.63 1.32 -2.70
CA GLN A 267 2.09 2.56 -3.31
C GLN A 267 1.35 3.79 -2.79
N GLY A 268 1.97 4.96 -3.02
CA GLY A 268 1.38 6.26 -2.72
C GLY A 268 1.16 6.56 -1.24
N THR A 269 0.33 7.56 -0.98
CA THR A 269 0.13 8.16 0.35
C THR A 269 -1.35 8.13 0.76
N VAL A 270 -1.59 7.85 2.04
CA VAL A 270 -2.89 8.00 2.69
C VAL A 270 -2.93 9.35 3.42
N TYR A 271 -3.82 10.22 2.97
CA TYR A 271 -4.13 11.51 3.58
C TYR A 271 -5.37 11.37 4.46
N TYR A 272 -5.39 11.89 5.69
CA TYR A 272 -6.49 11.63 6.62
C TYR A 272 -6.80 12.79 7.56
N ASN A 273 -8.07 12.90 7.96
CA ASN A 273 -8.50 13.86 8.99
C ASN A 273 -8.09 13.30 10.36
N THR A 274 -7.39 14.09 11.17
CA THR A 274 -7.18 13.85 12.60
C THR A 274 -7.81 14.96 13.42
N TYR A 275 -8.22 14.63 14.65
CA TYR A 275 -8.73 15.58 15.63
C TYR A 275 -7.89 15.54 16.91
N ASP A 276 -7.63 16.72 17.47
CA ASP A 276 -6.77 16.98 18.62
C ASP A 276 -5.30 16.52 18.44
N THR A 277 -4.75 16.56 17.22
CA THR A 277 -3.34 16.17 16.99
C THR A 277 -2.37 17.11 17.70
N PRO A 278 -1.43 16.59 18.52
CA PRO A 278 -0.36 17.39 19.11
C PRO A 278 0.50 18.11 18.06
N GLN A 279 0.68 17.52 16.88
CA GLN A 279 1.49 18.09 15.81
C GLN A 279 0.92 19.40 15.23
N ALA A 280 -0.40 19.59 15.31
CA ALA A 280 -1.09 20.84 14.94
C ALA A 280 -1.68 21.57 16.14
N GLY A 281 -1.01 21.49 17.31
CA GLY A 281 -1.37 22.27 18.50
C GLY A 281 -2.66 21.85 19.19
N GLY A 282 -3.09 20.59 19.02
CA GLY A 282 -4.34 20.07 19.58
C GLY A 282 -5.58 20.51 18.80
N THR A 283 -5.46 20.63 17.46
CA THR A 283 -6.57 21.04 16.58
C THR A 283 -6.85 19.99 15.50
N GLY A 284 -7.89 20.21 14.68
CA GLY A 284 -8.15 19.40 13.49
C GLY A 284 -7.12 19.66 12.39
N ALA A 285 -6.64 18.60 11.73
CA ALA A 285 -5.64 18.71 10.67
C ALA A 285 -5.78 17.59 9.63
N ILE A 286 -5.15 17.78 8.48
CA ILE A 286 -4.85 16.72 7.51
C ILE A 286 -3.43 16.21 7.79
N LEU A 287 -3.31 14.93 8.11
CA LEU A 287 -2.03 14.22 8.19
C LEU A 287 -1.85 13.35 6.94
N LYS A 288 -0.60 13.03 6.61
CA LYS A 288 -0.22 12.11 5.54
C LYS A 288 0.64 10.97 6.08
N VAL A 289 0.45 9.75 5.56
CA VAL A 289 1.31 8.60 5.82
C VAL A 289 1.43 7.71 4.57
N ARG A 290 2.66 7.42 4.14
CA ARG A 290 2.92 6.42 3.08
C ARG A 290 2.98 5.04 3.73
N PRO A 291 2.12 4.07 3.35
CA PRO A 291 2.20 2.71 3.85
C PRO A 291 3.61 2.12 3.62
N GLY A 292 4.19 1.50 4.64
CA GLY A 292 5.57 0.98 4.58
C GLY A 292 6.68 2.00 4.82
N SER A 293 6.38 3.31 4.88
CA SER A 293 7.34 4.30 5.40
C SER A 293 7.72 3.98 6.85
N LYS A 294 8.97 4.23 7.21
CA LYS A 294 9.46 4.14 8.60
C LYS A 294 9.02 5.34 9.45
N ASP A 295 8.69 6.45 8.81
CA ASP A 295 8.32 7.70 9.48
C ASP A 295 6.82 7.74 9.82
N ASP A 296 6.49 8.16 11.03
CA ASP A 296 5.11 8.32 11.48
C ASP A 296 4.37 9.42 10.69
N ALA A 297 3.05 9.41 10.78
CA ALA A 297 2.20 10.32 10.02
C ALA A 297 2.52 11.78 10.35
N ALA A 298 2.77 12.58 9.30
CA ALA A 298 3.19 13.97 9.40
C ALA A 298 2.04 14.92 9.01
N VAL A 299 1.98 16.09 9.64
CA VAL A 299 1.03 17.15 9.25
C VAL A 299 1.30 17.59 7.81
N LEU A 300 0.26 17.55 6.98
CA LEU A 300 0.24 18.18 5.68
C LEU A 300 -0.35 19.59 5.76
N GLN A 301 -1.50 19.72 6.44
CA GLN A 301 -2.24 20.97 6.53
C GLN A 301 -2.87 21.13 7.92
N ALA A 302 -2.46 22.18 8.63
CA ALA A 302 -2.91 22.53 9.98
C ALA A 302 -4.09 23.52 9.96
N GLY A 303 -4.44 24.10 11.12
CA GLY A 303 -5.37 25.23 11.22
C GLY A 303 -6.84 24.84 11.12
N CYS A 304 -7.26 23.81 11.87
CA CYS A 304 -8.63 23.27 11.81
C CYS A 304 -9.06 22.87 10.39
N SER A 305 -8.10 22.48 9.54
CA SER A 305 -8.36 22.03 8.18
C SER A 305 -8.69 20.54 8.19
N VAL A 306 -9.94 20.23 7.83
CA VAL A 306 -10.50 18.89 7.74
C VAL A 306 -11.55 18.89 6.64
N CYS A 307 -12.24 17.77 6.46
CA CYS A 307 -13.27 17.60 5.42
C CYS A 307 -12.68 17.56 4.00
N HIS A 308 -11.48 16.99 3.88
CA HIS A 308 -10.71 16.99 2.65
C HIS A 308 -11.12 15.92 1.63
N SER A 309 -10.56 16.02 0.42
CA SER A 309 -10.58 15.03 -0.67
C SER A 309 -9.34 15.24 -1.55
N VAL A 310 -8.81 14.18 -2.15
CA VAL A 310 -7.51 14.19 -2.87
C VAL A 310 -7.70 13.63 -4.29
N ALA A 311 -7.03 14.22 -5.28
CA ALA A 311 -6.97 13.67 -6.64
C ALA A 311 -6.17 12.36 -6.66
N ALA A 312 -6.50 11.40 -7.53
CA ALA A 312 -5.85 10.08 -7.52
C ALA A 312 -4.33 10.13 -7.80
N ASN A 313 -3.85 11.16 -8.49
CA ASN A 313 -2.42 11.44 -8.73
C ASN A 313 -1.71 12.20 -7.59
N GLY A 314 -2.39 12.46 -6.46
CA GLY A 314 -1.87 13.15 -5.29
C GLY A 314 -1.61 14.64 -5.43
N THR A 315 -1.77 15.22 -6.63
CA THR A 315 -1.28 16.59 -6.93
C THR A 315 -2.16 17.72 -6.41
N VAL A 316 -3.43 17.46 -6.09
CA VAL A 316 -4.38 18.46 -5.58
C VAL A 316 -5.22 17.89 -4.44
N ILE A 317 -5.43 18.72 -3.42
CA ILE A 317 -6.34 18.48 -2.29
C ILE A 317 -7.37 19.60 -2.22
N ALA A 318 -8.65 19.26 -2.08
CA ALA A 318 -9.71 20.20 -1.72
C ALA A 318 -10.12 19.96 -0.26
N THR A 319 -10.31 21.00 0.55
CA THR A 319 -10.61 20.85 1.99
C THR A 319 -11.41 22.01 2.57
N GLY A 320 -12.12 21.76 3.67
CA GLY A 320 -12.59 22.80 4.58
C GLY A 320 -11.41 23.40 5.36
N ILE A 321 -11.52 24.68 5.71
CA ILE A 321 -10.52 25.48 6.45
C ILE A 321 -11.25 26.30 7.51
N ASP A 322 -10.67 26.40 8.72
CA ASP A 322 -11.22 27.05 9.91
C ASP A 322 -12.60 26.54 10.36
N TRP A 323 -12.69 25.97 11.56
CA TRP A 323 -13.98 25.53 12.10
C TRP A 323 -14.73 26.65 12.85
N GLY A 324 -16.05 26.74 12.69
CA GLY A 324 -16.91 27.58 13.52
C GLY A 324 -18.40 27.41 13.22
N ASP A 325 -19.23 27.68 14.22
CA ASP A 325 -20.70 27.63 14.11
C ASP A 325 -21.26 26.30 13.56
N GLY A 326 -20.49 25.21 13.70
CA GLY A 326 -20.85 23.86 13.27
C GLY A 326 -20.32 23.43 11.90
N ASP A 327 -19.64 24.30 11.15
CA ASP A 327 -19.14 24.05 9.79
C ASP A 327 -17.73 24.66 9.54
N PRO A 328 -17.07 24.37 8.40
CA PRO A 328 -15.94 25.15 7.91
C PRO A 328 -16.37 26.57 7.50
N LYS A 329 -15.65 27.57 8.02
CA LYS A 329 -15.85 28.99 7.65
C LYS A 329 -15.39 29.26 6.23
N ASN A 330 -14.35 28.55 5.79
CA ASN A 330 -13.76 28.62 4.48
C ASN A 330 -13.53 27.21 3.92
N SER A 331 -13.13 27.14 2.66
CA SER A 331 -12.55 25.96 2.03
C SER A 331 -11.55 26.41 0.98
N GLY A 332 -10.58 25.57 0.66
CA GLY A 332 -9.57 25.89 -0.34
C GLY A 332 -9.05 24.65 -1.04
N MET A 333 -8.36 24.90 -2.14
CA MET A 333 -7.64 23.90 -2.91
C MET A 333 -6.14 24.11 -2.70
N PHE A 334 -5.39 23.02 -2.63
CA PHE A 334 -3.96 23.01 -2.32
C PHE A 334 -3.26 22.14 -3.36
N SER A 335 -2.23 22.67 -4.01
CA SER A 335 -1.33 21.86 -4.84
C SER A 335 -0.31 21.16 -3.94
N VAL A 336 0.02 19.90 -4.26
CA VAL A 336 0.98 19.09 -3.52
C VAL A 336 2.20 18.82 -4.40
N ASP A 337 3.39 19.16 -3.90
CA ASP A 337 4.65 18.91 -4.62
C ASP A 337 5.18 17.47 -4.41
N LYS A 338 6.27 17.09 -5.09
CA LYS A 338 6.91 15.77 -4.96
C LYS A 338 7.47 15.47 -3.56
N SER A 339 7.78 16.50 -2.77
CA SER A 339 8.16 16.37 -1.36
C SER A 339 6.92 16.21 -0.45
N GLY A 340 5.73 16.26 -1.04
CA GLY A 340 4.44 16.23 -0.37
C GLY A 340 4.16 17.48 0.46
N ASN A 341 4.67 18.66 0.09
CA ASN A 341 4.28 19.93 0.71
C ASN A 341 3.01 20.47 0.04
N ALA A 342 2.06 20.96 0.84
CA ALA A 342 0.87 21.63 0.34
C ALA A 342 1.11 23.14 0.15
N THR A 343 0.78 23.67 -1.03
CA THR A 343 0.74 25.11 -1.32
C THR A 343 -0.71 25.55 -1.54
N ALA A 344 -1.16 26.58 -0.82
CA ALA A 344 -2.52 27.08 -0.94
C ALA A 344 -2.79 27.73 -2.31
N GLY A 345 -3.86 27.28 -2.97
CA GLY A 345 -4.41 27.85 -4.20
C GLY A 345 -5.70 28.63 -3.91
N HIS A 346 -6.70 28.49 -4.78
CA HIS A 346 -7.95 29.26 -4.69
C HIS A 346 -8.85 28.81 -3.52
N ALA A 347 -9.53 29.77 -2.89
CA ALA A 347 -10.38 29.57 -1.72
C ALA A 347 -11.80 30.13 -1.91
N GLN A 348 -12.76 29.56 -1.18
CA GLN A 348 -14.17 29.95 -1.14
C GLN A 348 -14.69 29.98 0.31
N PRO A 349 -15.69 30.81 0.63
CA PRO A 349 -16.33 30.80 1.94
C PRO A 349 -17.20 29.54 2.16
N LYS A 350 -17.59 29.32 3.43
CA LYS A 350 -18.63 28.37 3.88
C LYS A 350 -18.37 26.88 3.60
N GLY A 351 -17.14 26.47 3.32
CA GLY A 351 -16.83 25.07 3.08
C GLY A 351 -17.24 24.54 1.70
N ALA A 352 -17.46 25.42 0.71
CA ALA A 352 -17.97 25.07 -0.62
C ALA A 352 -17.15 24.02 -1.41
N TYR A 353 -15.91 23.73 -1.03
CA TYR A 353 -15.04 22.69 -1.62
C TYR A 353 -14.73 21.50 -0.70
N ALA A 354 -15.26 21.47 0.52
CA ALA A 354 -15.12 20.28 1.38
C ALA A 354 -15.88 19.09 0.78
N PHE A 355 -15.31 17.89 0.79
CA PHE A 355 -15.91 16.67 0.18
C PHE A 355 -16.26 16.78 -1.31
N ALA A 356 -15.54 17.61 -2.06
CA ALA A 356 -15.65 17.67 -3.51
C ALA A 356 -14.90 16.50 -4.17
N ALA A 357 -15.38 16.02 -5.32
CA ALA A 357 -14.69 14.99 -6.10
C ALA A 357 -13.68 15.64 -7.04
N LEU A 358 -12.41 15.22 -6.99
CA LEU A 358 -11.41 15.60 -7.98
C LEU A 358 -11.34 14.53 -9.08
N THR A 359 -11.14 14.93 -10.33
CA THR A 359 -10.80 13.97 -11.40
C THR A 359 -9.43 13.34 -11.09
N PRO A 360 -9.13 12.12 -11.58
CA PRO A 360 -7.88 11.43 -11.26
C PRO A 360 -6.61 12.21 -11.60
N ASP A 361 -6.68 13.02 -12.66
CA ASP A 361 -5.62 13.90 -13.16
C ASP A 361 -5.59 15.29 -12.49
N ALA A 362 -6.48 15.54 -11.53
CA ALA A 362 -6.71 16.84 -10.88
C ALA A 362 -7.14 17.98 -11.81
N LYS A 363 -7.56 17.70 -13.05
CA LYS A 363 -7.95 18.74 -14.02
C LYS A 363 -9.26 19.44 -13.68
N TYR A 364 -10.21 18.73 -13.08
CA TYR A 364 -11.52 19.26 -12.69
C TYR A 364 -11.93 18.81 -11.29
N MET A 365 -12.83 19.56 -10.68
CA MET A 365 -13.43 19.24 -9.40
C MET A 365 -14.96 19.37 -9.47
N MET A 366 -15.70 18.36 -9.05
CA MET A 366 -17.15 18.44 -8.84
C MET A 366 -17.43 18.80 -7.39
N THR A 367 -18.03 19.98 -7.14
CA THR A 367 -18.43 20.34 -5.77
C THR A 367 -19.55 19.42 -5.26
N HIS A 368 -19.55 19.14 -3.97
CA HIS A 368 -20.70 18.50 -3.33
C HIS A 368 -21.95 19.37 -3.42
N SER A 369 -23.09 18.76 -3.10
CA SER A 369 -24.32 19.48 -2.75
C SER A 369 -24.68 19.27 -1.28
N ASN A 370 -25.22 20.33 -0.68
CA ASN A 370 -25.68 20.40 0.70
C ASN A 370 -27.17 20.79 0.79
N ASN A 371 -27.87 20.90 -0.34
CA ASN A 371 -29.30 21.15 -0.37
C ASN A 371 -30.03 20.11 0.49
N GLY A 372 -30.85 20.58 1.45
CA GLY A 372 -31.63 19.73 2.35
C GLY A 372 -30.90 19.05 3.52
N GLY A 373 -29.57 19.12 3.61
CA GLY A 373 -28.79 18.63 4.77
C GLY A 373 -28.64 17.10 4.87
N GLY A 374 -27.45 16.62 5.23
CA GLY A 374 -27.19 15.17 5.35
C GLY A 374 -25.70 14.80 5.43
N VAL A 375 -24.80 15.66 4.97
CA VAL A 375 -23.36 15.57 5.27
C VAL A 375 -23.06 16.59 6.37
N ARG A 376 -22.42 16.14 7.45
CA ARG A 376 -22.10 16.98 8.62
C ARG A 376 -21.04 18.03 8.26
N GLY A 377 -21.12 19.21 8.87
CA GLY A 377 -20.17 20.29 8.65
C GLY A 377 -20.34 20.99 7.30
N LEU A 378 -21.56 21.05 6.76
CA LEU A 378 -21.89 21.75 5.51
C LEU A 378 -23.23 22.52 5.57
N THR A 379 -23.74 22.85 6.76
CA THR A 379 -25.07 23.47 6.91
C THR A 379 -25.12 24.91 6.39
N ASN A 380 -24.05 25.67 6.59
CA ASN A 380 -23.90 27.08 6.22
C ASN A 380 -23.74 27.34 4.71
N ALA A 381 -23.43 26.32 3.91
CA ALA A 381 -23.38 26.40 2.45
C ALA A 381 -24.70 25.98 1.77
N SER A 382 -25.75 25.68 2.55
CA SER A 382 -27.10 25.32 2.06
C SER A 382 -27.58 26.20 0.89
N GLY A 383 -28.14 25.55 -0.13
CA GLY A 383 -28.50 26.17 -1.42
C GLY A 383 -27.59 25.75 -2.59
N GLN A 384 -26.43 25.13 -2.32
CA GLN A 384 -25.44 24.81 -3.34
C GLN A 384 -25.83 23.56 -4.16
N TYR A 385 -25.98 23.73 -5.47
CA TYR A 385 -26.01 22.64 -6.44
C TYR A 385 -24.58 22.24 -6.83
N SER A 386 -24.40 20.96 -7.14
CA SER A 386 -23.10 20.42 -7.54
C SER A 386 -22.66 21.01 -8.88
N THR A 387 -21.46 21.57 -8.92
CA THR A 387 -20.91 22.27 -10.10
C THR A 387 -19.52 21.75 -10.41
N LEU A 388 -19.23 21.48 -11.69
CA LEU A 388 -17.87 21.21 -12.15
C LEU A 388 -17.08 22.52 -12.22
N VAL A 389 -15.96 22.60 -11.52
CA VAL A 389 -15.07 23.77 -11.46
C VAL A 389 -13.64 23.39 -11.85
N ASP A 390 -12.90 24.36 -12.36
CA ASP A 390 -11.45 24.28 -12.55
C ASP A 390 -10.76 24.51 -11.19
N PRO A 391 -9.91 23.58 -10.71
CA PRO A 391 -9.33 23.67 -9.37
C PRO A 391 -8.11 24.59 -9.26
N THR A 392 -7.63 25.15 -10.36
CA THR A 392 -6.59 26.20 -10.34
C THR A 392 -7.21 27.58 -10.12
N THR A 393 -8.35 27.84 -10.77
CA THR A 393 -9.03 29.14 -10.80
C THR A 393 -10.25 29.23 -9.89
N GLY A 394 -10.79 28.09 -9.46
CA GLY A 394 -12.04 28.01 -8.70
C GLY A 394 -13.30 28.39 -9.49
N THR A 395 -13.21 28.51 -10.82
CA THR A 395 -14.31 28.97 -11.68
C THR A 395 -15.13 27.80 -12.24
N PRO A 396 -16.46 27.93 -12.42
CA PRO A 396 -17.28 26.92 -13.10
C PRO A 396 -16.79 26.65 -14.53
N VAL A 397 -16.67 25.38 -14.89
CA VAL A 397 -16.22 24.97 -16.23
C VAL A 397 -17.31 25.29 -17.25
N PRO A 398 -17.05 26.12 -18.28
CA PRO A 398 -18.03 26.43 -19.32
C PRO A 398 -18.24 25.23 -20.26
N GLY A 399 -19.44 25.12 -20.83
CA GLY A 399 -19.75 24.14 -21.88
C GLY A 399 -20.03 22.72 -21.41
N VAL A 400 -20.11 22.47 -20.09
CA VAL A 400 -20.52 21.17 -19.53
C VAL A 400 -21.91 20.76 -20.04
N GLN A 401 -22.04 19.51 -20.48
CA GLN A 401 -23.26 18.94 -21.04
C GLN A 401 -23.75 17.76 -20.19
N GLY A 402 -25.07 17.49 -20.19
CA GLY A 402 -25.67 16.36 -19.47
C GLY A 402 -25.80 16.54 -17.94
N TRP A 403 -24.94 17.35 -17.33
CA TRP A 403 -25.07 17.74 -15.92
C TRP A 403 -26.12 18.85 -15.77
N GLY A 404 -27.19 18.60 -15.02
CA GLY A 404 -28.24 19.59 -14.76
C GLY A 404 -27.78 20.71 -13.82
N ALA A 405 -28.21 21.94 -14.07
CA ALA A 405 -27.95 23.08 -13.17
C ALA A 405 -28.59 22.94 -11.77
N THR A 406 -29.37 21.87 -11.54
CA THR A 406 -30.03 21.54 -10.27
C THR A 406 -29.60 20.17 -9.70
N GLU A 407 -28.49 19.58 -10.17
CA GLU A 407 -27.99 18.31 -9.58
C GLU A 407 -27.56 18.49 -8.11
N GLN A 408 -27.87 17.47 -7.31
CA GLN A 408 -27.63 17.44 -5.87
C GLN A 408 -26.76 16.23 -5.49
N ALA A 409 -25.54 16.17 -6.03
CA ALA A 409 -24.60 15.09 -5.79
C ALA A 409 -23.91 15.27 -4.43
N GLN A 410 -24.27 14.43 -3.45
CA GLN A 410 -23.63 14.40 -2.14
C GLN A 410 -22.52 13.33 -2.14
N MET A 411 -21.41 13.59 -1.44
CA MET A 411 -20.24 12.68 -1.39
C MET A 411 -19.81 12.13 -2.78
N PRO A 412 -19.65 13.00 -3.80
CA PRO A 412 -19.28 12.54 -5.14
C PRO A 412 -17.88 11.92 -5.17
N SER A 413 -17.63 11.04 -6.14
CA SER A 413 -16.33 10.42 -6.39
C SER A 413 -16.18 10.07 -7.87
N PHE A 414 -15.02 10.35 -8.48
CA PHE A 414 -14.70 9.95 -9.85
C PHE A 414 -14.05 8.56 -9.88
N SER A 415 -14.23 7.82 -10.97
CA SER A 415 -13.51 6.56 -11.20
C SER A 415 -12.01 6.82 -11.42
N PRO A 416 -11.11 5.89 -11.03
CA PRO A 416 -9.66 6.00 -11.25
C PRO A 416 -9.25 6.23 -12.71
N ASP A 417 -10.08 5.82 -13.67
CA ASP A 417 -9.86 6.03 -15.11
C ASP A 417 -10.49 7.33 -15.68
N GLY A 418 -11.15 8.11 -14.82
CA GLY A 418 -11.79 9.40 -15.12
C GLY A 418 -13.11 9.31 -15.90
N LYS A 419 -13.60 8.11 -16.24
CA LYS A 419 -14.76 7.92 -17.14
C LYS A 419 -16.12 7.88 -16.44
N PHE A 420 -16.17 7.86 -15.12
CA PHE A 420 -17.42 7.81 -14.35
C PHE A 420 -17.37 8.72 -13.14
N ILE A 421 -18.55 9.19 -12.72
CA ILE A 421 -18.79 9.79 -11.41
C ILE A 421 -19.90 9.01 -10.70
N VAL A 422 -19.70 8.70 -9.43
CA VAL A 422 -20.70 8.16 -8.51
C VAL A 422 -21.00 9.18 -7.41
N PHE A 423 -22.23 9.25 -6.96
CA PHE A 423 -22.64 10.14 -5.88
C PHE A 423 -23.91 9.65 -5.18
N ASN A 424 -24.14 10.17 -3.97
CA ASN A 424 -25.42 10.05 -3.30
C ASN A 424 -26.42 11.05 -3.88
N ASP A 425 -27.53 10.54 -4.42
CA ASP A 425 -28.44 11.31 -5.26
C ASP A 425 -29.65 11.82 -4.49
N ARG A 426 -29.48 13.03 -3.94
CA ARG A 426 -30.54 13.65 -3.18
C ARG A 426 -31.68 14.20 -4.03
N LYS A 427 -31.43 14.48 -5.31
CA LYS A 427 -32.46 14.96 -6.24
C LYS A 427 -33.47 13.86 -6.56
N VAL A 428 -33.02 12.60 -6.58
CA VAL A 428 -33.88 11.43 -6.76
C VAL A 428 -34.66 11.06 -5.50
N ASP A 429 -34.03 11.02 -4.33
CA ASP A 429 -34.64 10.44 -3.12
C ASP A 429 -34.96 11.43 -1.96
N ASN A 430 -34.58 12.70 -2.06
CA ASN A 430 -34.66 13.76 -1.04
C ASN A 430 -33.92 13.51 0.29
N THR A 431 -33.18 12.41 0.42
CA THR A 431 -32.52 11.93 1.64
C THR A 431 -31.01 11.70 1.51
N GLY A 432 -30.48 11.53 0.29
CA GLY A 432 -29.08 11.23 0.02
C GLY A 432 -28.69 9.78 0.37
N LYS A 433 -29.61 8.81 0.22
CA LYS A 433 -29.38 7.39 0.60
C LYS A 433 -29.02 6.50 -0.58
N SER A 434 -29.58 6.77 -1.74
CA SER A 434 -29.33 6.07 -3.00
C SER A 434 -27.95 6.39 -3.56
N LEU A 435 -27.46 5.51 -4.45
CA LEU A 435 -26.27 5.76 -5.27
C LEU A 435 -26.68 5.88 -6.74
N THR A 436 -26.27 6.98 -7.36
CA THR A 436 -26.38 7.24 -8.81
C THR A 436 -24.98 7.30 -9.41
N MET A 437 -24.86 6.83 -10.64
CA MET A 437 -23.66 6.96 -11.46
C MET A 437 -23.99 7.61 -12.82
N MET A 438 -23.06 8.41 -13.33
CA MET A 438 -23.03 8.92 -14.71
C MET A 438 -21.66 8.62 -15.32
N SER A 439 -21.59 8.33 -16.62
CA SER A 439 -20.29 8.40 -17.31
C SER A 439 -19.93 9.85 -17.59
N PHE A 440 -18.65 10.14 -17.68
CA PHE A 440 -18.08 11.46 -17.97
C PHE A 440 -17.06 11.35 -19.10
N ASP A 441 -17.29 12.08 -20.19
CA ASP A 441 -16.27 12.31 -21.22
C ASP A 441 -15.57 13.63 -20.91
N GLN A 442 -14.32 13.54 -20.46
CA GLN A 442 -13.50 14.70 -20.10
C GLN A 442 -13.04 15.52 -21.33
N ALA A 443 -13.00 14.93 -22.52
CA ALA A 443 -12.60 15.62 -23.75
C ALA A 443 -13.74 16.50 -24.30
N THR A 444 -15.00 16.06 -24.14
CA THR A 444 -16.19 16.81 -24.58
C THR A 444 -16.96 17.51 -23.45
N LEU A 445 -16.55 17.31 -22.19
CA LEU A 445 -17.22 17.79 -20.97
C LEU A 445 -18.68 17.30 -20.86
N THR A 446 -18.93 16.05 -21.27
CA THR A 446 -20.29 15.49 -21.38
C THR A 446 -20.53 14.42 -20.33
N PHE A 447 -21.60 14.56 -19.55
CA PHE A 447 -22.11 13.51 -18.68
C PHE A 447 -23.25 12.72 -19.36
N SER A 448 -23.36 11.42 -19.07
CA SER A 448 -24.50 10.60 -19.53
C SER A 448 -25.80 10.92 -18.79
N ALA A 449 -26.89 10.26 -19.17
CA ALA A 449 -28.04 10.13 -18.26
C ALA A 449 -27.63 9.45 -16.94
N ALA A 450 -28.28 9.85 -15.85
CA ALA A 450 -28.11 9.26 -14.52
C ALA A 450 -28.59 7.79 -14.48
N THR A 451 -27.76 6.92 -13.91
CA THR A 451 -28.05 5.50 -13.70
C THR A 451 -28.08 5.20 -12.21
N ALA A 452 -29.26 4.89 -11.67
CA ALA A 452 -29.36 4.38 -10.31
C ALA A 452 -28.64 3.02 -10.21
N LEU A 453 -27.73 2.91 -9.24
CA LEU A 453 -27.02 1.67 -8.88
C LEU A 453 -27.62 1.01 -7.64
N TRP A 454 -28.08 1.82 -6.68
CA TRP A 454 -28.51 1.31 -5.38
C TRP A 454 -29.58 2.18 -4.71
N SER A 455 -30.52 1.53 -4.02
CA SER A 455 -31.51 2.17 -3.14
C SER A 455 -31.92 1.19 -2.03
N ASP A 456 -31.65 1.55 -0.77
CA ASP A 456 -31.90 0.74 0.44
C ASP A 456 -32.42 1.66 1.56
N PRO A 457 -33.14 1.15 2.58
CA PRO A 457 -33.46 1.93 3.78
C PRO A 457 -32.24 2.53 4.52
N HIS A 458 -31.05 1.92 4.41
CA HIS A 458 -29.79 2.43 4.96
C HIS A 458 -29.13 3.49 4.05
N PHE A 459 -28.26 4.31 4.62
CA PHE A 459 -27.43 5.23 3.83
C PHE A 459 -26.31 4.46 3.15
N ALA A 460 -26.20 4.51 1.83
CA ALA A 460 -25.07 4.00 1.07
C ALA A 460 -24.04 5.12 0.80
N ALA A 461 -23.36 5.57 1.85
CA ALA A 461 -22.54 6.78 1.85
C ALA A 461 -21.05 6.54 1.51
N TRP A 462 -20.36 7.62 1.13
CA TRP A 462 -18.93 7.63 0.78
C TRP A 462 -18.54 6.56 -0.26
N PRO A 463 -19.09 6.63 -1.48
CA PRO A 463 -18.76 5.70 -2.55
C PRO A 463 -17.35 5.95 -3.11
N ALA A 464 -16.62 4.88 -3.38
CA ALA A 464 -15.34 4.91 -4.10
C ALA A 464 -15.24 3.74 -5.08
N PHE A 465 -14.78 3.99 -6.30
CA PHE A 465 -14.57 2.94 -7.30
C PHE A 465 -13.33 2.09 -6.96
N LEU A 466 -13.37 0.80 -7.32
CA LEU A 466 -12.17 -0.03 -7.43
C LEU A 466 -11.32 0.41 -8.64
N PRO A 467 -10.00 0.12 -8.68
CA PRO A 467 -9.09 0.47 -9.78
C PRO A 467 -9.58 0.11 -11.19
N ASP A 468 -10.23 -1.04 -11.36
CA ASP A 468 -10.75 -1.45 -12.67
C ASP A 468 -12.07 -0.77 -13.08
N SER A 469 -12.61 0.09 -12.20
CA SER A 469 -13.86 0.82 -12.34
C SER A 469 -15.12 -0.04 -12.55
N LYS A 470 -15.04 -1.36 -12.31
CA LYS A 470 -16.18 -2.30 -12.48
C LYS A 470 -17.07 -2.41 -11.25
N ALA A 471 -16.60 -1.97 -10.09
CA ALA A 471 -17.39 -1.97 -8.85
C ALA A 471 -17.05 -0.77 -7.96
N ILE A 472 -17.97 -0.46 -7.05
CA ILE A 472 -17.90 0.66 -6.12
C ILE A 472 -18.05 0.11 -4.70
N VAL A 473 -17.09 0.41 -3.83
CA VAL A 473 -17.22 0.20 -2.39
C VAL A 473 -17.90 1.40 -1.74
N PHE A 474 -18.71 1.17 -0.72
CA PHE A 474 -19.43 2.22 0.01
C PHE A 474 -19.75 1.75 1.44
N HIS A 475 -19.94 2.71 2.34
CA HIS A 475 -20.45 2.45 3.68
C HIS A 475 -21.98 2.34 3.64
N SER A 476 -22.54 1.20 4.06
CA SER A 476 -23.97 1.00 4.30
C SER A 476 -24.25 1.10 5.81
N GLY A 477 -25.05 2.07 6.24
CA GLY A 477 -25.29 2.27 7.68
C GLY A 477 -26.53 3.07 8.08
N SER A 478 -26.70 3.25 9.39
CA SER A 478 -27.84 3.98 9.95
C SER A 478 -27.75 5.51 9.78
N ARG A 479 -26.56 6.01 9.45
CA ARG A 479 -26.28 7.42 9.12
C ARG A 479 -25.33 7.52 7.92
N SER A 480 -25.23 8.72 7.35
CA SER A 480 -24.31 9.05 6.25
C SER A 480 -22.85 9.25 6.68
N ASP A 481 -22.58 9.57 7.95
CA ASP A 481 -21.24 9.92 8.47
C ASP A 481 -20.92 9.08 9.73
N THR A 482 -19.65 8.94 10.11
CA THR A 482 -19.24 8.29 11.37
C THR A 482 -19.75 8.99 12.63
N VAL A 483 -20.06 10.28 12.59
CA VAL A 483 -20.30 11.11 13.78
C VAL A 483 -21.75 11.10 14.27
N ILE A 484 -21.91 11.17 15.59
CA ILE A 484 -23.18 11.37 16.30
C ILE A 484 -23.45 12.88 16.42
N ASP A 485 -24.55 13.35 15.83
CA ASP A 485 -25.01 14.74 16.05
C ASP A 485 -25.36 15.01 17.50
N PHE A 486 -25.06 16.24 17.95
CA PHE A 486 -25.17 16.81 19.30
C PHE A 486 -26.31 16.25 20.18
N GLY A 487 -26.08 15.08 20.79
CA GLY A 487 -27.04 14.37 21.63
C GLY A 487 -26.43 13.14 22.29
N THR A 488 -27.20 12.49 23.17
CA THR A 488 -26.77 11.32 23.96
C THR A 488 -26.77 9.99 23.18
N GLN A 489 -27.03 10.02 21.86
CA GLN A 489 -27.27 8.83 21.03
C GLN A 489 -25.97 8.14 20.57
N LYS A 490 -25.33 7.38 21.47
CA LYS A 490 -24.32 6.39 21.08
C LYS A 490 -24.93 5.27 20.23
N GLY A 491 -24.16 4.70 19.30
CA GLY A 491 -24.60 3.56 18.46
C GLY A 491 -24.96 3.94 17.01
N ASN A 492 -24.03 4.59 16.30
CA ASN A 492 -24.08 4.62 14.84
C ASN A 492 -23.47 3.31 14.30
N ASN A 493 -24.12 2.67 13.33
CA ASN A 493 -23.67 1.39 12.80
C ASN A 493 -23.45 1.50 11.29
N GLY A 494 -22.36 0.89 10.82
CA GLY A 494 -21.94 0.91 9.43
C GLY A 494 -21.09 -0.31 9.08
N ASP A 495 -21.31 -0.83 7.88
CA ASP A 495 -20.47 -1.86 7.25
C ASP A 495 -20.11 -1.43 5.82
N ILE A 496 -18.94 -1.86 5.34
CA ILE A 496 -18.55 -1.64 3.94
C ILE A 496 -19.17 -2.72 3.06
N TYR A 497 -19.87 -2.28 2.02
CA TYR A 497 -20.42 -3.11 0.96
C TYR A 497 -19.81 -2.73 -0.39
N LEU A 498 -20.04 -3.56 -1.38
CA LEU A 498 -19.67 -3.32 -2.77
C LEU A 498 -20.92 -3.42 -3.65
N VAL A 499 -21.00 -2.60 -4.71
CA VAL A 499 -21.96 -2.76 -5.81
C VAL A 499 -21.23 -2.88 -7.14
N ASP A 500 -21.58 -3.90 -7.92
CA ASP A 500 -21.07 -4.11 -9.27
C ASP A 500 -21.75 -3.16 -10.27
N VAL A 501 -20.97 -2.46 -11.09
CA VAL A 501 -21.46 -1.39 -11.98
C VAL A 501 -22.33 -1.94 -13.12
N ALA A 502 -22.00 -3.11 -13.65
CA ALA A 502 -22.67 -3.68 -14.82
C ALA A 502 -23.97 -4.42 -14.46
N THR A 503 -23.93 -5.21 -13.39
CA THR A 503 -25.02 -6.10 -12.94
C THR A 503 -25.87 -5.51 -11.83
N LYS A 504 -25.41 -4.41 -11.20
CA LYS A 504 -26.03 -3.74 -10.04
C LYS A 504 -26.24 -4.65 -8.83
N GLN A 505 -25.52 -5.77 -8.77
CA GLN A 505 -25.58 -6.67 -7.63
C GLN A 505 -24.74 -6.12 -6.48
N ARG A 506 -25.31 -6.15 -5.27
CA ARG A 506 -24.59 -5.83 -4.04
C ARG A 506 -23.86 -7.07 -3.51
N ALA A 507 -22.60 -6.89 -3.14
CA ALA A 507 -21.85 -7.84 -2.33
C ALA A 507 -21.59 -7.28 -0.92
N ALA A 508 -21.79 -8.10 0.10
CA ALA A 508 -21.21 -7.91 1.42
C ALA A 508 -19.69 -8.13 1.37
N LEU A 509 -18.97 -7.56 2.32
CA LEU A 509 -17.54 -7.79 2.54
C LEU A 509 -17.29 -8.27 3.99
N PRO A 510 -17.77 -9.48 4.39
CA PRO A 510 -17.71 -9.92 5.78
C PRO A 510 -16.35 -9.81 6.45
N ALA A 511 -15.30 -10.32 5.81
CA ALA A 511 -13.96 -10.40 6.39
C ALA A 511 -13.38 -9.00 6.65
N LEU A 512 -13.52 -8.08 5.69
CA LEU A 512 -13.19 -6.66 5.92
C LEU A 512 -13.94 -6.12 7.14
N ASN A 513 -15.22 -6.42 7.28
CA ASN A 513 -16.08 -5.88 8.33
C ASN A 513 -15.91 -6.51 9.72
N GLY A 514 -15.21 -7.64 9.85
CA GLY A 514 -15.00 -8.33 11.13
C GLY A 514 -15.79 -9.63 11.32
N PHE A 515 -16.36 -10.17 10.24
CA PHE A 515 -17.22 -11.35 10.24
C PHE A 515 -16.69 -12.42 9.27
N ASN A 516 -16.92 -13.70 9.56
CA ASN A 516 -16.89 -14.73 8.54
C ASN A 516 -18.15 -14.59 7.66
N GLY A 517 -18.15 -15.06 6.40
CA GLY A 517 -19.38 -15.03 5.60
C GLY A 517 -19.19 -15.36 4.12
N THR A 518 -20.05 -14.76 3.29
CA THR A 518 -19.97 -14.78 1.82
C THR A 518 -20.27 -13.40 1.26
N ASP A 519 -20.02 -13.18 -0.03
CA ASP A 519 -20.49 -11.99 -0.76
C ASP A 519 -22.01 -11.74 -0.65
N THR A 520 -22.82 -12.72 -0.26
CA THR A 520 -24.27 -12.52 -0.07
C THR A 520 -24.69 -12.18 1.36
N ALA A 521 -23.87 -12.46 2.38
CA ALA A 521 -24.27 -12.33 3.79
C ALA A 521 -23.09 -12.26 4.78
N MET A 522 -23.24 -11.39 5.79
CA MET A 522 -22.47 -11.45 7.03
C MET A 522 -22.83 -12.73 7.81
N GLY A 523 -21.82 -13.39 8.38
CA GLY A 523 -21.95 -14.55 9.24
C GLY A 523 -21.53 -14.25 10.68
N THR A 524 -20.73 -15.12 11.29
CA THR A 524 -20.31 -14.96 12.69
C THR A 524 -19.19 -13.93 12.84
N PRO A 525 -19.18 -13.08 13.89
CA PRO A 525 -18.06 -12.19 14.18
C PRO A 525 -16.81 -13.01 14.50
N TYR A 526 -15.65 -12.62 13.95
CA TYR A 526 -14.35 -13.16 14.36
C TYR A 526 -13.59 -12.18 15.30
N LEU A 527 -14.04 -10.92 15.41
CA LEU A 527 -13.34 -9.90 16.19
C LEU A 527 -13.22 -10.28 17.70
N PRO A 528 -12.04 -10.14 18.33
CA PRO A 528 -11.74 -10.82 19.60
C PRO A 528 -12.57 -10.38 20.81
N TYR A 529 -13.10 -9.16 20.84
CA TYR A 529 -13.99 -8.66 21.91
C TYR A 529 -15.47 -8.86 21.60
N GLY A 530 -15.80 -9.41 20.41
CA GLY A 530 -17.15 -9.74 19.99
C GLY A 530 -17.92 -8.57 19.36
N GLU A 531 -18.99 -8.93 18.66
CA GLU A 531 -19.83 -8.01 17.87
C GLU A 531 -20.30 -6.77 18.65
N ALA A 532 -20.81 -6.95 19.88
CA ALA A 532 -21.31 -5.85 20.70
C ALA A 532 -20.24 -4.80 21.07
N ALA A 533 -18.95 -5.16 21.01
CA ALA A 533 -17.84 -4.26 21.30
C ALA A 533 -17.20 -3.66 20.03
N GLU A 534 -17.29 -4.32 18.88
CA GLU A 534 -16.47 -4.01 17.69
C GLU A 534 -17.16 -4.13 16.32
N GLY A 535 -18.25 -4.90 16.22
CA GLY A 535 -18.93 -5.19 14.96
C GLY A 535 -19.77 -4.02 14.46
N HIS A 536 -19.97 -3.93 13.14
CA HIS A 536 -20.76 -2.87 12.48
C HIS A 536 -20.24 -1.46 12.76
N LEU A 537 -18.92 -1.29 12.87
CA LEU A 537 -18.25 -0.01 13.13
C LEU A 537 -17.27 0.36 11.99
N ASN A 538 -17.69 0.19 10.73
CA ASN A 538 -16.84 0.37 9.54
C ASN A 538 -17.47 1.38 8.56
N PHE A 539 -16.72 2.40 8.19
CA PHE A 539 -17.24 3.61 7.57
C PHE A 539 -16.25 4.22 6.58
N GLU A 540 -16.74 5.07 5.68
CA GLU A 540 -15.92 6.02 4.90
C GLU A 540 -14.74 5.34 4.15
N PRO A 541 -15.01 4.40 3.23
CA PRO A 541 -13.97 3.72 2.47
C PRO A 541 -13.42 4.60 1.34
N THR A 542 -12.11 4.51 1.10
CA THR A 542 -11.49 4.88 -0.18
C THR A 542 -10.53 3.76 -0.62
N VAL A 543 -10.03 3.84 -1.85
CA VAL A 543 -9.31 2.73 -2.49
C VAL A 543 -8.01 3.25 -3.08
N LEU A 544 -6.90 2.51 -2.92
CA LEU A 544 -5.68 2.71 -3.70
C LEU A 544 -6.06 2.69 -5.20
N PRO A 545 -5.75 3.71 -6.01
CA PRO A 545 -6.23 3.82 -7.40
C PRO A 545 -5.54 2.86 -8.39
N VAL A 546 -4.59 2.05 -7.91
CA VAL A 546 -3.92 0.97 -8.65
C VAL A 546 -4.12 -0.37 -7.95
N ALA A 547 -4.12 -1.45 -8.72
CA ALA A 547 -4.03 -2.81 -8.17
C ALA A 547 -2.60 -3.08 -7.69
N SER A 548 -2.44 -3.84 -6.60
CA SER A 548 -1.12 -4.25 -6.09
C SER A 548 -1.15 -5.68 -5.56
N GLY A 549 -0.20 -6.51 -6.01
CA GLY A 549 0.04 -7.85 -5.48
C GLY A 549 -1.13 -8.83 -5.59
N GLY A 550 -2.04 -8.65 -6.55
CA GLY A 550 -3.24 -9.48 -6.71
C GLY A 550 -4.53 -8.93 -6.12
N TYR A 551 -4.47 -7.78 -5.46
CA TYR A 551 -5.57 -7.21 -4.71
C TYR A 551 -5.84 -5.75 -5.07
N PHE A 552 -7.08 -5.34 -4.86
CA PHE A 552 -7.45 -3.95 -4.65
C PHE A 552 -7.38 -3.65 -3.15
N TRP A 553 -6.90 -2.48 -2.76
CA TRP A 553 -6.65 -2.14 -1.36
C TRP A 553 -7.57 -1.02 -0.88
N VAL A 554 -8.43 -1.32 0.09
CA VAL A 554 -9.41 -0.39 0.65
C VAL A 554 -8.90 0.11 1.99
N VAL A 555 -8.76 1.43 2.13
CA VAL A 555 -8.59 2.08 3.45
C VAL A 555 -9.94 2.58 3.92
N PHE A 556 -10.28 2.35 5.19
CA PHE A 556 -11.57 2.76 5.75
C PHE A 556 -11.42 3.17 7.21
N THR A 557 -12.38 3.96 7.69
CA THR A 557 -12.47 4.32 9.10
C THR A 557 -13.15 3.19 9.85
N SER A 558 -12.50 2.64 10.88
CA SER A 558 -13.15 1.72 11.81
C SER A 558 -13.07 2.23 13.25
N ARG A 559 -13.98 1.74 14.08
CA ARG A 559 -13.92 1.87 15.54
C ARG A 559 -13.74 0.54 16.26
N ARG A 560 -13.38 -0.55 15.57
CA ARG A 560 -12.97 -1.82 16.20
C ARG A 560 -11.83 -1.64 17.19
N CYS A 561 -11.60 -2.60 18.08
CA CYS A 561 -10.51 -2.53 19.04
C CYS A 561 -9.16 -2.73 18.31
N TYR A 562 -8.15 -1.93 18.67
CA TYR A 562 -6.78 -2.22 18.25
C TYR A 562 -6.09 -3.07 19.33
N GLY A 563 -6.49 -4.35 19.37
CA GLY A 563 -6.01 -5.34 20.34
C GLY A 563 -6.09 -4.84 21.78
N LYS A 564 -4.96 -4.94 22.51
CA LYS A 564 -4.81 -4.48 23.89
C LYS A 564 -4.45 -2.99 24.00
N LEU A 565 -3.99 -2.35 22.92
CA LEU A 565 -3.65 -0.92 22.92
C LEU A 565 -4.88 -0.02 22.92
N LEU A 566 -5.94 -0.40 22.19
CA LEU A 566 -7.25 0.26 22.24
C LEU A 566 -8.35 -0.80 22.43
N PRO A 567 -8.47 -1.37 23.64
CA PRO A 567 -9.37 -2.50 23.93
C PRO A 567 -10.82 -2.06 24.10
N ALA A 568 -11.73 -3.02 24.31
CA ALA A 568 -13.16 -2.76 24.45
C ALA A 568 -13.56 -1.85 25.64
N SER A 569 -12.68 -1.66 26.63
CA SER A 569 -12.88 -0.69 27.72
C SER A 569 -12.63 0.77 27.29
N THR A 570 -11.98 0.99 26.15
CA THR A 570 -11.93 2.31 25.50
C THR A 570 -13.24 2.53 24.76
N ASP A 571 -13.93 3.62 25.07
CA ASP A 571 -15.23 3.95 24.47
C ASP A 571 -15.06 4.26 22.97
N PRO A 572 -15.78 3.56 22.06
CA PRO A 572 -15.68 3.81 20.63
C PRO A 572 -16.17 5.21 20.22
N TRP A 573 -16.97 5.89 21.06
CA TRP A 573 -17.58 7.21 20.83
C TRP A 573 -16.97 8.33 21.70
N GLY A 574 -15.85 8.07 22.38
CA GLY A 574 -15.17 9.04 23.25
C GLY A 574 -15.77 9.16 24.66
N THR A 575 -15.17 10.04 25.47
CA THR A 575 -15.41 10.14 26.93
C THR A 575 -16.64 10.96 27.33
N GLY A 576 -17.30 11.63 26.38
CA GLY A 576 -18.50 12.44 26.64
C GLY A 576 -19.21 12.97 25.38
N PRO A 577 -20.33 13.70 25.52
CA PRO A 577 -21.04 14.31 24.40
C PRO A 577 -20.12 15.24 23.59
N GLY A 578 -20.12 15.13 22.26
CA GLY A 578 -19.26 15.93 21.38
C GLY A 578 -17.75 15.63 21.52
N THR A 579 -17.38 14.42 21.97
CA THR A 579 -15.98 13.93 21.96
C THR A 579 -15.74 12.85 20.90
N ASP A 580 -16.72 12.58 20.06
CA ASP A 580 -16.74 11.45 19.14
C ASP A 580 -15.59 11.48 18.10
N GLU A 581 -15.36 12.66 17.54
CA GLU A 581 -14.32 12.93 16.54
C GLU A 581 -12.93 12.67 17.11
N ARG A 582 -12.81 12.81 18.42
CA ARG A 582 -11.58 12.67 19.22
C ARG A 582 -11.48 11.30 19.88
N SER A 583 -12.41 10.39 19.58
CA SER A 583 -12.36 9.01 20.08
C SER A 583 -11.07 8.33 19.60
N PRO A 584 -10.18 7.88 20.49
CA PRO A 584 -8.94 7.23 20.09
C PRO A 584 -9.19 5.89 19.39
N ARG A 585 -10.38 5.29 19.51
CA ARG A 585 -10.76 4.12 18.72
C ARG A 585 -11.11 4.44 17.27
N LYS A 586 -11.39 5.69 16.91
CA LYS A 586 -11.57 6.10 15.51
C LYS A 586 -10.19 6.03 14.82
N LYS A 587 -10.02 5.05 13.94
CA LYS A 587 -8.72 4.72 13.30
C LYS A 587 -8.90 4.26 11.86
N LEU A 588 -7.85 4.40 11.06
CA LEU A 588 -7.79 3.84 9.72
C LEU A 588 -7.31 2.39 9.73
N TRP A 589 -8.00 1.58 8.95
CA TRP A 589 -7.72 0.17 8.71
C TRP A 589 -7.68 -0.09 7.21
N VAL A 590 -6.88 -1.06 6.80
CA VAL A 590 -6.69 -1.44 5.39
C VAL A 590 -7.05 -2.91 5.21
N ALA A 591 -7.81 -3.20 4.15
CA ALA A 591 -8.17 -4.57 3.76
C ALA A 591 -7.90 -4.79 2.27
N ALA A 592 -7.54 -6.03 1.94
CA ALA A 592 -7.46 -6.50 0.56
C ALA A 592 -8.85 -6.92 0.05
N ILE A 593 -9.08 -6.71 -1.24
CA ILE A 593 -10.18 -7.28 -2.02
C ILE A 593 -9.58 -8.01 -3.23
N ASP A 594 -9.99 -9.25 -3.47
CA ASP A 594 -9.52 -10.05 -4.60
C ASP A 594 -9.88 -9.39 -5.93
N ILE A 595 -8.93 -9.36 -6.87
CA ILE A 595 -9.19 -8.92 -8.25
C ILE A 595 -10.03 -9.95 -9.01
N ASN A 596 -9.80 -11.25 -8.73
CA ASN A 596 -10.49 -12.37 -9.38
C ASN A 596 -11.17 -13.28 -8.33
N PRO A 597 -12.19 -12.79 -7.61
CA PRO A 597 -12.83 -13.55 -6.53
C PRO A 597 -13.57 -14.79 -7.03
N THR A 598 -13.58 -15.84 -6.22
CA THR A 598 -14.45 -17.00 -6.47
C THR A 598 -15.92 -16.59 -6.29
N PRO A 599 -16.82 -16.80 -7.28
CA PRO A 599 -18.23 -16.42 -7.15
C PRO A 599 -18.92 -17.09 -5.95
N GLY A 600 -19.72 -16.35 -5.18
CA GLY A 600 -20.42 -16.87 -4.01
C GLY A 600 -19.54 -17.05 -2.78
N LYS A 601 -18.31 -16.52 -2.81
CA LYS A 601 -17.39 -16.44 -1.65
C LYS A 601 -17.21 -14.99 -1.25
N ASP A 602 -16.79 -14.79 -0.01
CA ASP A 602 -16.24 -13.49 0.36
C ASP A 602 -15.03 -13.20 -0.54
N ARG A 603 -14.95 -11.95 -1.00
CA ARG A 603 -13.89 -11.41 -1.85
C ARG A 603 -12.95 -10.49 -1.09
N SER A 604 -13.23 -10.26 0.19
CA SER A 604 -12.48 -9.40 1.08
C SER A 604 -11.68 -10.21 2.08
N HIS A 605 -10.67 -9.57 2.67
CA HIS A 605 -9.83 -10.18 3.70
C HIS A 605 -9.87 -9.40 5.01
N PRO A 606 -9.55 -10.04 6.14
CA PRO A 606 -9.45 -9.37 7.44
C PRO A 606 -8.51 -8.17 7.40
N ALA A 607 -8.96 -7.05 7.99
CA ALA A 607 -8.27 -5.78 7.89
C ALA A 607 -7.12 -5.62 8.90
N PHE A 608 -6.01 -5.01 8.48
CA PHE A 608 -4.92 -4.59 9.36
C PHE A 608 -5.01 -3.10 9.71
N TYR A 609 -4.46 -2.73 10.87
CA TYR A 609 -4.33 -1.34 11.32
C TYR A 609 -3.27 -0.61 10.49
N LEU A 610 -3.58 0.54 9.89
CA LEU A 610 -2.60 1.32 9.12
C LEU A 610 -1.50 1.90 10.05
N PRO A 611 -0.23 1.46 9.96
CA PRO A 611 0.84 1.90 10.86
C PRO A 611 1.18 3.39 10.71
N GLY A 612 1.87 3.96 11.69
CA GLY A 612 2.30 5.38 11.70
C GLY A 612 1.22 6.38 12.14
N GLN A 613 -0.03 5.96 12.27
CA GLN A 613 -1.12 6.75 12.86
C GLN A 613 -0.88 7.08 14.35
N GLU A 614 -1.15 8.33 14.73
CA GLU A 614 -1.21 8.75 16.13
C GLU A 614 -2.26 7.96 16.92
N LEU A 615 -1.86 7.33 18.03
CA LEU A 615 -2.73 6.42 18.79
C LEU A 615 -3.79 7.15 19.62
N GLY A 616 -3.46 8.32 20.18
CA GLY A 616 -4.32 9.07 21.10
C GLY A 616 -5.41 9.93 20.45
N THR A 617 -5.33 10.17 19.14
CA THR A 617 -6.24 11.03 18.36
C THR A 617 -7.34 10.21 17.68
N GLY A 618 -8.43 10.86 17.28
CA GLY A 618 -9.39 10.25 16.36
C GLY A 618 -8.99 10.48 14.92
N ASN A 619 -8.64 9.41 14.20
CA ASN A 619 -8.19 9.43 12.81
C ASN A 619 -9.28 8.83 11.91
N MET A 620 -9.65 9.53 10.84
CA MET A 620 -10.73 9.11 9.95
C MET A 620 -10.59 9.67 8.54
N ARG A 621 -11.41 9.12 7.63
CA ARG A 621 -11.55 9.57 6.24
C ARG A 621 -10.20 9.61 5.52
N GLY A 622 -9.55 8.44 5.48
CA GLY A 622 -8.35 8.24 4.69
C GLY A 622 -8.69 8.33 3.21
N PHE A 623 -8.02 9.21 2.47
CA PHE A 623 -7.97 9.25 1.01
C PHE A 623 -6.64 8.71 0.56
N TRP A 624 -6.66 7.68 -0.28
CA TRP A 624 -5.46 7.09 -0.85
C TRP A 624 -5.23 7.64 -2.26
N ALA A 625 -4.06 8.21 -2.50
CA ALA A 625 -3.62 8.67 -3.82
C ALA A 625 -2.20 8.18 -4.11
N LEU A 626 -1.82 8.13 -5.39
CA LEU A 626 -0.42 7.99 -5.77
C LEU A 626 0.35 9.26 -5.41
N ASP A 627 1.66 9.14 -5.24
CA ASP A 627 2.51 10.31 -5.04
C ASP A 627 2.75 11.03 -6.39
N PRO A 628 3.00 12.35 -6.41
CA PRO A 628 3.24 13.10 -7.65
C PRO A 628 4.43 12.54 -8.46
N CYS A 629 4.17 12.22 -9.73
CA CYS A 629 5.10 11.40 -10.53
C CYS A 629 6.50 12.01 -10.73
N HIS A 630 7.48 11.12 -10.79
CA HIS A 630 8.89 11.36 -11.03
C HIS A 630 9.18 11.54 -12.53
N ALA A 631 10.11 12.45 -12.84
CA ALA A 631 10.52 12.75 -14.21
C ALA A 631 11.54 11.72 -14.73
N ASN A 632 11.66 11.55 -16.04
CA ASN A 632 12.65 10.63 -16.63
C ASN A 632 14.07 10.98 -16.14
N GLY A 633 14.82 9.97 -15.69
CA GLY A 633 16.13 10.10 -15.06
C GLY A 633 16.12 10.28 -13.53
N GLU A 634 14.97 10.55 -12.89
CA GLU A 634 14.84 10.45 -11.43
C GLU A 634 14.69 8.98 -11.01
N SER A 635 15.06 8.65 -9.77
CA SER A 635 14.94 7.29 -9.22
C SER A 635 13.49 6.86 -8.99
N CYS A 636 13.20 5.57 -9.13
CA CYS A 636 11.87 4.98 -8.89
C CYS A 636 11.98 3.58 -8.27
N GLU A 637 10.93 3.15 -7.58
CA GLU A 637 10.71 1.76 -7.17
C GLU A 637 9.87 1.00 -8.21
N SER A 638 8.94 1.68 -8.88
CA SER A 638 7.99 1.07 -9.84
C SER A 638 7.49 2.07 -10.90
N GLY A 639 6.87 1.55 -11.97
CA GLY A 639 6.49 2.37 -13.14
C GLY A 639 5.37 3.38 -12.92
N ASP A 640 4.52 3.15 -11.92
CA ASP A 640 3.44 4.05 -11.50
C ASP A 640 3.96 5.32 -10.81
N GLU A 641 5.16 5.27 -10.24
CA GLU A 641 5.85 6.47 -9.75
C GLU A 641 6.36 7.36 -10.89
N CYS A 642 6.44 6.88 -12.13
CA CYS A 642 7.08 7.60 -13.24
C CYS A 642 6.07 8.30 -14.17
N CYS A 643 6.32 9.56 -14.53
CA CYS A 643 5.44 10.29 -15.46
C CYS A 643 5.38 9.67 -16.87
N GLY A 644 6.48 9.02 -17.31
CA GLY A 644 6.50 8.20 -18.52
C GLY A 644 5.73 6.87 -18.38
N GLY A 645 5.56 6.38 -17.14
CA GLY A 645 4.90 5.12 -16.81
C GLY A 645 5.81 3.90 -16.73
N TYR A 646 7.14 4.08 -16.77
CA TYR A 646 8.11 2.98 -16.84
C TYR A 646 9.31 3.23 -15.93
N CYS A 647 9.71 2.19 -15.20
CA CYS A 647 10.81 2.19 -14.24
C CYS A 647 11.80 1.09 -14.64
N ARG A 648 13.05 1.47 -14.90
CA ARG A 648 14.05 0.57 -15.49
C ARG A 648 15.39 0.66 -14.78
N GLN A 649 16.03 -0.49 -14.64
CA GLN A 649 17.41 -0.57 -14.19
C GLN A 649 18.31 0.18 -15.17
N ALA A 650 19.12 1.08 -14.64
CA ALA A 650 20.15 1.84 -15.35
C ALA A 650 21.45 1.82 -14.54
N ASP A 651 22.57 1.97 -15.24
CA ASP A 651 23.87 2.08 -14.60
C ASP A 651 24.02 3.47 -13.94
N GLY A 652 24.35 3.47 -12.66
CA GLY A 652 24.66 4.66 -11.88
C GLY A 652 26.03 5.21 -12.24
N ALA A 653 26.24 6.52 -12.00
CA ALA A 653 27.52 7.19 -12.26
C ALA A 653 28.68 6.68 -11.37
N ASP A 654 28.37 5.89 -10.33
CA ASP A 654 29.28 5.21 -9.43
C ASP A 654 29.59 3.74 -9.83
N GLY A 655 28.97 3.24 -10.90
CA GLY A 655 29.06 1.84 -11.32
C GLY A 655 28.14 0.88 -10.56
N GLY A 656 27.25 1.39 -9.69
CA GLY A 656 26.11 0.63 -9.18
C GLY A 656 25.01 0.50 -10.24
N THR A 657 23.99 -0.31 -9.99
CA THR A 657 22.76 -0.33 -10.81
C THR A 657 21.56 0.10 -9.98
N GLY A 658 20.82 1.10 -10.43
CA GLY A 658 19.62 1.62 -9.77
C GLY A 658 18.43 1.67 -10.72
N PHE A 659 17.22 1.80 -10.20
CA PHE A 659 16.02 1.97 -11.02
C PHE A 659 15.71 3.45 -11.21
N VAL A 660 15.49 3.85 -12.47
CA VAL A 660 15.15 5.23 -12.87
C VAL A 660 13.96 5.28 -13.81
N CYS A 661 13.24 6.40 -13.78
CA CYS A 661 12.12 6.64 -14.67
C CYS A 661 12.59 6.81 -16.12
N THR A 662 11.85 6.22 -17.05
CA THR A 662 12.21 6.17 -18.47
C THR A 662 11.00 6.39 -19.38
N ASP A 663 11.27 6.80 -20.62
CA ASP A 663 10.32 6.67 -21.72
C ASP A 663 10.03 5.19 -22.03
N LYS A 664 8.96 4.92 -22.81
CA LYS A 664 8.53 3.55 -23.13
C LYS A 664 9.71 2.68 -23.61
N PRO A 665 10.13 1.67 -22.83
CA PRO A 665 11.25 0.80 -23.18
C PRO A 665 10.84 -0.20 -24.26
N SER A 666 11.83 -0.84 -24.89
CA SER A 666 11.60 -1.99 -25.76
C SER A 666 11.21 -3.22 -24.94
N GLY A 667 10.27 -4.01 -25.46
CA GLY A 667 9.75 -5.22 -24.81
C GLY A 667 8.36 -5.00 -24.19
N CYS A 668 8.06 -5.80 -23.16
CA CYS A 668 6.81 -5.74 -22.42
C CYS A 668 6.92 -4.84 -21.17
N ALA A 669 5.77 -4.43 -20.65
CA ALA A 669 5.61 -3.69 -19.41
C ALA A 669 5.61 -4.64 -18.20
N GLN A 670 6.40 -4.32 -17.17
CA GLN A 670 6.47 -5.05 -15.90
C GLN A 670 5.28 -4.68 -14.98
N ASP A 671 5.15 -5.35 -13.83
CA ASP A 671 4.13 -4.98 -12.82
C ASP A 671 4.24 -3.49 -12.46
N PHE A 672 3.08 -2.84 -12.27
CA PHE A 672 2.89 -1.39 -12.12
C PHE A 672 3.21 -0.50 -13.34
N GLU A 673 3.82 -1.02 -14.41
CA GLU A 673 4.14 -0.19 -15.57
C GLU A 673 2.96 0.03 -16.51
N LYS A 674 3.04 1.11 -17.28
CA LYS A 674 1.97 1.57 -18.16
C LYS A 674 1.68 0.60 -19.30
N CYS A 675 0.40 0.32 -19.48
CA CYS A 675 -0.15 -0.55 -20.53
C CYS A 675 -1.42 0.05 -21.14
N THR A 676 -1.82 -0.49 -22.29
CA THR A 676 -3.14 -0.21 -22.90
C THR A 676 -4.01 -1.46 -22.89
N THR A 677 -3.40 -2.63 -22.97
CA THR A 677 -4.03 -3.95 -22.99
C THR A 677 -3.22 -4.94 -22.16
N ALA A 678 -3.82 -6.06 -21.75
CA ALA A 678 -3.08 -7.11 -21.05
C ALA A 678 -1.90 -7.67 -21.88
N ALA A 679 -1.97 -7.62 -23.21
CA ALA A 679 -0.90 -8.08 -24.09
C ALA A 679 0.37 -7.21 -24.05
N ASP A 680 0.30 -5.96 -23.56
CA ASP A 680 1.48 -5.13 -23.31
C ASP A 680 2.31 -5.67 -22.12
N CYS A 681 1.69 -6.41 -21.21
CA CYS A 681 2.29 -6.84 -19.95
C CYS A 681 3.14 -8.11 -20.08
N CYS A 682 4.26 -8.15 -19.35
CA CYS A 682 5.10 -9.33 -19.23
C CYS A 682 4.33 -10.49 -18.56
N GLY A 683 4.50 -11.71 -19.07
CA GLY A 683 3.78 -12.89 -18.56
C GLY A 683 2.30 -13.02 -18.97
N SER A 684 1.77 -12.10 -19.77
CA SER A 684 0.36 -12.07 -20.21
C SER A 684 -0.13 -13.36 -20.90
N ASN A 685 0.77 -14.09 -21.57
CA ASN A 685 0.49 -15.41 -22.17
C ASN A 685 0.09 -16.51 -21.15
N GLY A 686 0.22 -16.27 -19.84
CA GLY A 686 -0.17 -17.17 -18.76
C GLY A 686 -1.51 -16.85 -18.05
N SER A 687 -2.25 -15.84 -18.51
CA SER A 687 -3.56 -15.43 -17.95
C SER A 687 -3.55 -14.90 -16.50
N SER A 688 -2.38 -14.63 -15.91
CA SER A 688 -2.25 -14.16 -14.52
C SER A 688 -1.92 -12.66 -14.39
N VAL A 689 -1.71 -11.94 -15.49
CA VAL A 689 -1.43 -10.49 -15.50
C VAL A 689 -2.48 -9.78 -16.35
N GLN A 690 -3.00 -8.67 -15.83
CA GLN A 690 -4.03 -7.85 -16.47
C GLN A 690 -3.52 -6.42 -16.63
N CYS A 691 -4.11 -5.67 -17.56
CA CYS A 691 -3.94 -4.21 -17.62
C CYS A 691 -5.12 -3.56 -16.91
N ILE A 692 -4.89 -3.00 -15.71
CA ILE A 692 -5.90 -2.42 -14.82
C ILE A 692 -5.58 -0.94 -14.63
N ASN A 693 -6.56 -0.07 -14.89
CA ASN A 693 -6.38 1.39 -14.87
C ASN A 693 -5.19 1.91 -15.71
N GLY A 694 -4.81 1.18 -16.77
CA GLY A 694 -3.63 1.53 -17.57
C GLY A 694 -2.28 1.12 -16.97
N HIS A 695 -2.26 0.31 -15.91
CA HIS A 695 -1.06 -0.28 -15.31
C HIS A 695 -1.12 -1.82 -15.35
N CYS A 696 0.01 -2.47 -15.61
CA CYS A 696 0.12 -3.92 -15.50
C CYS A 696 0.00 -4.34 -14.04
N ALA A 697 -0.83 -5.34 -13.77
CA ALA A 697 -1.08 -5.84 -12.44
C ALA A 697 -1.22 -7.36 -12.45
N SER A 698 -0.51 -8.05 -11.56
CA SER A 698 -0.81 -9.44 -11.22
C SER A 698 -2.27 -9.58 -10.74
N GLY A 699 -2.97 -10.61 -11.24
CA GLY A 699 -4.37 -10.93 -10.90
C GLY A 699 -4.54 -11.76 -9.62
N GLY A 700 -3.46 -11.95 -8.86
CA GLY A 700 -3.41 -12.65 -7.58
C GLY A 700 -3.10 -14.15 -7.65
N PRO A 701 -2.85 -14.78 -6.49
CA PRO A 701 -2.76 -16.22 -6.40
C PRO A 701 -4.11 -16.86 -6.77
N LYS A 702 -4.05 -18.01 -7.44
CA LYS A 702 -5.21 -18.85 -7.81
C LYS A 702 -5.28 -20.09 -6.92
#